data_AF-A0A954M5P7-F1
#
_entry.id   AF-A0A954M5P7-F1
#
_cell.length_a   1.000
_cell.length_b   1.000
_cell.length_c   1.000
_cell.angle_alpha   90.00
_cell.angle_beta   90.00
_cell.angle_gamma   90.00
#
_symmetry.space_group_name_H-M   'P 1'
#
loop_
_entity.id
_entity.type
_entity.pdbx_description
1 polymer ?
#
loop_
_entity_poly.entity_id
_entity_poly.type
_entity_poly.pdbx_seq_one_letter_code
_entity_poly.pdbx_strand_id
1 'polypeptide(L)'
;MSDTRRRTPIGIDLGTTFSLVAWVDAQGRPQTITNAEGDLTTPSVVFFDRDSAIVGKEAVKAAEFEPDRIAQFAKRDMGNLYFHKQIRGEDVPPEVVQSLILKKLRDDAQLRLGSVKQAVITVPAYFNEPRRKATQDAGKLAGLDVLDIVNEPTAAAIAYGVEQGFLQADGNANTRQTVLVYDLGGGTFDVTLMDLQGRQFDTVATAGDVFLGGIDWDQRIVDFIAEKFVTEHGIDPRQDESDLQRLLHEAEDVKRSLTSRAEVHIHFAAGGKRLRTALSRDEFETLTGDLLDRTQLTTERVLREAGRTWRQVDRLLLVGGSSRMPMVAEMLERISGMQVDRSLSPDEAVAHGAAVYAAWLTSDEVSEAPTMSIRNVNSHDLGVLGIERATGRQRRQLMIARNTPLPATQRHVFPTLEDDQRSVVVNVVEGGDASGNQATSIGKCLVSGLPAGLPARTPVEVTFEYAENGRLMVQAWLPTINKAATLEIERASGLSEERYAAWAPRVEQGLPDQTLTGQDSNGDATSDQPEVALDASLPVSSFSGNESASETPPPPTTRAERAEVATVSPPATAATPHQQTQPVAPHTAPVVPKSAVGAATTNGRGATKLKSPITAKSPAQEISRSPRPPRPPVKFSTEPAIEVIAASNATTADAITATSLLEAPSAESTPSSPAASRRSKSHKLSPPVASAAPPKATVESSAAPEVEEAIAAATSMTAVDELIEREVDPEEEKQKARQKLYEQLTVHATNLLLHGLVLLALGLILLPNQVRDQFVTITSTISTEQPETLQTLDLSDDMLEPMQEAATVTDVLAMTEDKLDVDINDLNLAAPNPEVKTEGPGSPVKIQGELGGRSEAGRAALVAREGGNSASEAAVASGLKWLQSIQQPDGSWSFAEIGGAPDAGSYKKCYTGATAMALLCYLGAGQTHEKGDYQETVGKAVNFLLKSIKSTPAGGDLRGEVEGNEGMYVQGLCAIALCEAHGLTKDRRLHQACIHVIGFIISAQDPSGGGWRYKPLEKGDTSVVGWQLMALQSAAAAKIRIPPNVSRGVAYFLDSVQAEGGSQYGYTGPQAGRPGTSAVGLLCRMYLGWDKEQPGLVGGVAYLSKTGPSKSDIYYNYYATQVLHHWGGEEWKKWNLVMRDRLINTQTQEGPAAGSWKPTGGHGSKQGGRLFETCLSIMTLEVYYRHLPLYKREATQVEF
;
A
#
# COMPACT_ATOMS: atom_id res chain seq x y z
N MET A 1 -36.28 -48.36 -13.30
CA MET A 1 -36.65 -47.03 -12.78
C MET A 1 -35.35 -46.26 -12.61
N SER A 2 -35.19 -45.13 -13.29
CA SER A 2 -33.99 -44.27 -13.20
C SER A 2 -34.38 -43.00 -12.47
N ASP A 3 -33.78 -42.74 -11.31
CA ASP A 3 -34.07 -41.56 -10.49
C ASP A 3 -33.29 -40.33 -11.00
N THR A 4 -33.59 -39.93 -12.24
CA THR A 4 -33.07 -38.71 -12.86
C THR A 4 -33.88 -37.50 -12.38
N ARG A 5 -33.88 -37.25 -11.07
CA ARG A 5 -34.20 -35.93 -10.54
C ARG A 5 -33.14 -34.96 -11.06
N ARG A 6 -33.57 -33.94 -11.82
CA ARG A 6 -32.70 -32.82 -12.21
C ARG A 6 -32.14 -32.22 -10.92
N ARG A 7 -30.81 -32.16 -10.81
CA ARG A 7 -30.12 -31.45 -9.72
C ARG A 7 -30.35 -29.97 -9.96
N THR A 8 -30.79 -29.22 -8.95
CA THR A 8 -30.94 -27.77 -9.09
C THR A 8 -29.56 -27.11 -9.00
N PRO A 9 -29.10 -26.36 -10.01
CA PRO A 9 -27.88 -25.58 -9.92
C PRO A 9 -28.09 -24.37 -8.99
N ILE A 10 -27.06 -24.00 -8.26
CA ILE A 10 -27.05 -22.80 -7.40
C ILE A 10 -25.93 -21.84 -7.77
N GLY A 11 -26.15 -20.55 -7.53
CA GLY A 11 -25.10 -19.54 -7.48
C GLY A 11 -24.76 -19.24 -6.03
N ILE A 12 -23.48 -19.28 -5.68
CA ILE A 12 -22.99 -18.90 -4.35
C ILE A 12 -22.14 -17.65 -4.49
N ASP A 13 -22.52 -16.60 -3.76
CA ASP A 13 -21.58 -15.55 -3.39
C ASP A 13 -20.83 -15.93 -2.12
N LEU A 14 -19.50 -16.06 -2.21
CA LEU A 14 -18.62 -16.47 -1.13
C LEU A 14 -17.81 -15.27 -0.63
N GLY A 15 -18.45 -14.33 0.08
CA GLY A 15 -17.84 -13.08 0.52
C GLY A 15 -16.97 -13.20 1.79
N THR A 16 -16.12 -12.20 2.04
CA THR A 16 -15.14 -12.19 3.16
C THR A 16 -15.81 -12.17 4.54
N THR A 17 -16.96 -11.53 4.66
CA THR A 17 -17.66 -11.27 5.93
C THR A 17 -19.06 -11.90 5.96
N PHE A 18 -19.72 -11.96 4.81
CA PHE A 18 -21.01 -12.62 4.60
C PHE A 18 -20.95 -13.40 3.29
N SER A 19 -21.70 -14.50 3.21
CA SER A 19 -21.92 -15.30 2.02
C SER A 19 -23.41 -15.52 1.80
N LEU A 20 -23.83 -15.68 0.55
CA LEU A 20 -25.25 -15.76 0.14
C LEU A 20 -25.41 -16.79 -0.97
N VAL A 21 -26.54 -17.51 -0.99
CA VAL A 21 -26.81 -18.55 -2.00
C VAL A 21 -28.16 -18.32 -2.66
N ALA A 22 -28.19 -18.45 -3.99
CA ALA A 22 -29.35 -18.20 -4.83
C ALA A 22 -29.54 -19.31 -5.87
N TRP A 23 -30.75 -19.41 -6.42
CA TRP A 23 -31.12 -20.33 -7.49
C TRP A 23 -32.04 -19.63 -8.49
N VAL A 24 -32.30 -20.26 -9.64
CA VAL A 24 -33.24 -19.73 -10.65
C VAL A 24 -34.56 -20.49 -10.57
N ASP A 25 -35.66 -19.76 -10.41
CA ASP A 25 -36.99 -20.35 -10.28
C ASP A 25 -37.53 -20.90 -11.61
N ALA A 26 -38.67 -21.59 -11.55
CA ALA A 26 -39.35 -22.16 -12.73
C ALA A 26 -39.96 -21.09 -13.67
N GLN A 27 -39.72 -19.80 -13.43
CA GLN A 27 -40.07 -18.67 -14.29
C GLN A 27 -38.81 -17.97 -14.86
N GLY A 28 -37.61 -18.52 -14.61
CA GLY A 28 -36.34 -17.98 -15.09
C GLY A 28 -35.79 -16.83 -14.26
N ARG A 29 -36.29 -16.59 -13.05
CA ARG A 29 -35.90 -15.46 -12.20
C ARG A 29 -34.94 -15.91 -11.10
N PRO A 30 -33.84 -15.19 -10.81
CA PRO A 30 -33.00 -15.48 -9.65
C PRO A 30 -33.78 -15.24 -8.34
N GLN A 31 -33.53 -16.07 -7.34
CA GLN A 31 -34.16 -16.03 -6.03
C GLN A 31 -33.14 -16.39 -4.94
N THR A 32 -32.96 -15.52 -3.96
CA THR A 32 -32.15 -15.77 -2.76
C THR A 32 -32.75 -16.91 -1.92
N ILE A 33 -31.89 -17.69 -1.27
CA ILE A 33 -32.24 -18.73 -0.31
C ILE A 33 -31.96 -18.22 1.09
N THR A 34 -32.99 -18.21 1.94
CA THR A 34 -32.83 -18.00 3.37
C THR A 34 -32.11 -19.19 4.00
N ASN A 35 -31.12 -18.95 4.84
CA ASN A 35 -30.46 -19.98 5.64
C ASN A 35 -31.39 -20.58 6.71
N ALA A 36 -30.95 -21.64 7.39
CA ALA A 36 -31.70 -22.28 8.48
C ALA A 36 -32.09 -21.32 9.62
N GLU A 37 -31.32 -20.24 9.81
CA GLU A 37 -31.51 -19.20 10.82
C GLU A 37 -32.59 -18.17 10.43
N GLY A 38 -32.99 -18.14 9.15
CA GLY A 38 -34.06 -17.29 8.59
C GLY A 38 -33.57 -16.03 7.87
N ASP A 39 -32.26 -15.82 7.75
CA ASP A 39 -31.63 -14.66 7.11
C ASP A 39 -31.31 -14.91 5.63
N LEU A 40 -31.19 -13.84 4.86
CA LEU A 40 -30.73 -13.89 3.46
C LEU A 40 -29.21 -14.10 3.35
N THR A 41 -28.43 -13.61 4.33
CA THR A 41 -26.97 -13.73 4.38
C THR A 41 -26.51 -14.58 5.57
N THR A 42 -25.45 -15.36 5.35
CA THR A 42 -24.78 -16.15 6.39
C THR A 42 -23.41 -15.52 6.67
N PRO A 43 -23.06 -15.17 7.93
CA PRO A 43 -21.72 -14.68 8.26
C PRO A 43 -20.63 -15.68 7.85
N SER A 44 -19.55 -15.20 7.24
CA SER A 44 -18.40 -16.00 6.80
C SER A 44 -17.44 -16.28 7.96
N VAL A 45 -18.00 -16.84 9.04
CA VAL A 45 -17.35 -17.12 10.32
C VAL A 45 -17.60 -18.58 10.69
N VAL A 46 -16.54 -19.28 11.08
CA VAL A 46 -16.56 -20.69 11.47
C VAL A 46 -16.05 -20.84 12.91
N PHE A 47 -16.84 -21.48 13.76
CA PHE A 47 -16.47 -21.88 15.11
C PHE A 47 -16.21 -23.39 15.14
N PHE A 48 -15.02 -23.77 15.60
CA PHE A 48 -14.57 -25.15 15.69
C PHE A 48 -14.88 -25.68 17.09
N ASP A 49 -16.11 -26.17 17.27
CA ASP A 49 -16.56 -26.84 18.50
C ASP A 49 -15.83 -28.20 18.68
N ARG A 50 -16.20 -28.94 19.71
CA ARG A 50 -15.60 -30.22 20.12
C ARG A 50 -15.78 -31.33 19.09
N ASP A 51 -17.01 -31.46 18.56
CA ASP A 51 -17.41 -32.58 17.69
C ASP A 51 -17.84 -32.11 16.28
N SER A 52 -17.93 -30.79 16.05
CA SER A 52 -18.45 -30.22 14.81
C SER A 52 -17.90 -28.83 14.51
N ALA A 53 -18.09 -28.36 13.27
CA ALA A 53 -17.85 -26.98 12.88
C ALA A 53 -19.19 -26.25 12.68
N ILE A 54 -19.40 -25.19 13.45
CA ILE A 54 -20.59 -24.34 13.41
C ILE A 54 -20.27 -23.12 12.55
N VAL A 55 -21.24 -22.66 11.73
CA VAL A 55 -21.04 -21.59 10.75
C VAL A 55 -22.11 -20.52 10.87
N GLY A 56 -21.72 -19.25 10.73
CA GLY A 56 -22.65 -18.13 10.66
C GLY A 56 -22.95 -17.49 12.01
N LYS A 57 -24.22 -17.13 12.26
CA LYS A 57 -24.62 -16.31 13.42
C LYS A 57 -24.31 -16.94 14.79
N GLU A 58 -24.22 -18.26 14.88
CA GLU A 58 -23.84 -18.94 16.13
C GLU A 58 -22.33 -18.89 16.35
N ALA A 59 -21.52 -19.01 15.29
CA ALA A 59 -20.07 -18.82 15.36
C ALA A 59 -19.68 -17.38 15.76
N VAL A 60 -20.40 -16.37 15.23
CA VAL A 60 -20.22 -14.96 15.63
C VAL A 60 -20.46 -14.75 17.13
N LYS A 61 -21.44 -15.44 17.74
CA LYS A 61 -21.69 -15.37 19.19
C LYS A 61 -20.62 -16.11 20.00
N ALA A 62 -20.12 -17.24 19.50
CA ALA A 62 -19.07 -18.00 20.15
C ALA A 62 -17.74 -17.21 20.23
N ALA A 63 -17.49 -16.30 19.29
CA ALA A 63 -16.27 -15.50 19.22
C ALA A 63 -16.02 -14.62 20.46
N GLU A 64 -17.05 -14.16 21.17
CA GLU A 64 -16.89 -13.38 22.41
C GLU A 64 -16.44 -14.22 23.62
N PHE A 65 -16.38 -15.55 23.49
CA PHE A 65 -16.12 -16.51 24.59
C PHE A 65 -15.02 -17.54 24.29
N GLU A 66 -14.90 -18.00 23.05
CA GLU A 66 -13.90 -19.00 22.61
C GLU A 66 -13.16 -18.53 21.32
N PRO A 67 -12.49 -17.35 21.34
CA PRO A 67 -11.87 -16.74 20.16
C PRO A 67 -10.68 -17.53 19.59
N ASP A 68 -10.10 -18.47 20.35
CA ASP A 68 -9.08 -19.44 19.91
C ASP A 68 -9.61 -20.46 18.89
N ARG A 69 -10.94 -20.57 18.77
CA ARG A 69 -11.65 -21.55 17.95
C ARG A 69 -12.35 -20.94 16.75
N ILE A 70 -12.11 -19.65 16.47
CA ILE A 70 -12.77 -18.91 15.40
C ILE A 70 -11.85 -18.74 14.21
N ALA A 71 -12.36 -19.12 13.03
CA ALA A 71 -11.82 -18.66 11.75
C ALA A 71 -12.81 -17.67 11.11
N GLN A 72 -12.35 -16.44 10.87
CA GLN A 72 -13.09 -15.38 10.18
C GLN A 72 -12.20 -14.66 9.17
N PHE A 73 -12.81 -14.01 8.18
CA PHE A 73 -12.14 -13.28 7.09
C PHE A 73 -11.21 -14.11 6.18
N ALA A 74 -11.24 -15.46 6.28
CA ALA A 74 -10.35 -16.39 5.59
C ALA A 74 -10.30 -16.26 4.05
N LYS A 75 -11.22 -15.51 3.42
CA LYS A 75 -11.14 -15.14 1.99
C LYS A 75 -9.88 -14.31 1.68
N ARG A 76 -9.37 -13.53 2.65
CA ARG A 76 -8.08 -12.80 2.54
C ARG A 76 -6.87 -13.73 2.48
N ASP A 77 -6.95 -14.91 3.11
CA ASP A 77 -5.86 -15.89 3.17
C ASP A 77 -5.81 -16.85 1.98
N MET A 78 -6.78 -16.80 1.06
CA MET A 78 -6.80 -17.70 -0.08
C MET A 78 -5.48 -17.64 -0.87
N GLY A 79 -4.98 -18.80 -1.29
CA GLY A 79 -3.66 -18.95 -1.92
C GLY A 79 -2.47 -19.00 -0.94
N ASN A 80 -2.66 -18.73 0.35
CA ASN A 80 -1.68 -19.05 1.39
C ASN A 80 -1.71 -20.56 1.70
N LEU A 81 -0.64 -21.10 2.30
CA LEU A 81 -0.57 -22.52 2.66
C LEU A 81 -1.50 -22.89 3.84
N TYR A 82 -1.71 -21.93 4.74
CA TYR A 82 -2.46 -22.02 6.00
C TYR A 82 -3.24 -20.72 6.25
N PHE A 83 -4.28 -20.79 7.07
CA PHE A 83 -5.02 -19.65 7.62
C PHE A 83 -4.14 -18.88 8.62
N HIS A 84 -4.34 -17.57 8.78
CA HIS A 84 -3.41 -16.71 9.54
C HIS A 84 -3.41 -16.94 11.06
N LYS A 85 -4.42 -17.62 11.61
CA LYS A 85 -4.51 -18.03 13.02
C LYS A 85 -4.56 -19.56 13.12
N GLN A 86 -3.79 -20.15 14.03
CA GLN A 86 -3.93 -21.57 14.38
C GLN A 86 -5.26 -21.80 15.09
N ILE A 87 -6.00 -22.82 14.67
CA ILE A 87 -7.29 -23.17 15.25
C ILE A 87 -7.09 -24.37 16.16
N ARG A 88 -7.37 -24.20 17.47
CA ARG A 88 -7.17 -25.26 18.48
C ARG A 88 -5.77 -25.91 18.41
N GLY A 89 -4.75 -25.11 18.05
CA GLY A 89 -3.35 -25.52 17.91
C GLY A 89 -2.97 -26.15 16.56
N GLU A 90 -3.85 -26.16 15.56
CA GLU A 90 -3.60 -26.76 14.25
C GLU A 90 -3.53 -25.73 13.10
N ASP A 91 -2.58 -25.93 12.18
CA ASP A 91 -2.41 -25.12 10.95
C ASP A 91 -3.47 -25.51 9.88
N VAL A 92 -4.67 -24.95 10.00
CA VAL A 92 -5.80 -25.24 9.09
C VAL A 92 -5.62 -24.53 7.73
N PRO A 93 -5.82 -25.20 6.57
CA PRO A 93 -5.80 -24.56 5.26
C PRO A 93 -6.98 -23.58 5.06
N PRO A 94 -6.82 -22.43 4.36
CA PRO A 94 -7.92 -21.51 4.06
C PRO A 94 -9.05 -22.18 3.28
N GLU A 95 -8.72 -23.13 2.39
CA GLU A 95 -9.71 -23.90 1.62
C GLU A 95 -10.59 -24.78 2.52
N VAL A 96 -10.08 -25.23 3.66
CA VAL A 96 -10.86 -26.01 4.64
C VAL A 96 -11.89 -25.11 5.32
N VAL A 97 -11.48 -23.93 5.79
CA VAL A 97 -12.40 -22.93 6.38
C VAL A 97 -13.50 -22.56 5.38
N GLN A 98 -13.13 -22.24 4.13
CA GLN A 98 -14.10 -21.91 3.09
C GLN A 98 -15.00 -23.09 2.71
N SER A 99 -14.50 -24.33 2.74
CA SER A 99 -15.31 -25.52 2.45
C SER A 99 -16.44 -25.73 3.47
N LEU A 100 -16.23 -25.33 4.73
CA LEU A 100 -17.25 -25.42 5.79
C LEU A 100 -18.36 -24.38 5.57
N ILE A 101 -18.00 -23.16 5.14
CA ILE A 101 -18.95 -22.11 4.75
C ILE A 101 -19.77 -22.57 3.53
N LEU A 102 -19.11 -23.07 2.49
CA LEU A 102 -19.75 -23.63 1.29
C LEU A 102 -20.65 -24.84 1.61
N LYS A 103 -20.25 -25.69 2.57
CA LYS A 103 -21.05 -26.84 3.05
C LYS A 103 -22.32 -26.38 3.77
N LYS A 104 -22.26 -25.37 4.65
CA LYS A 104 -23.45 -24.75 5.28
C LYS A 104 -24.42 -24.22 4.22
N LEU A 105 -23.94 -23.44 3.26
CA LEU A 105 -24.75 -22.85 2.18
C LEU A 105 -25.39 -23.91 1.27
N ARG A 106 -24.64 -24.97 0.93
CA ARG A 106 -25.15 -26.15 0.21
C ARG A 106 -26.26 -26.84 0.99
N ASP A 107 -26.08 -27.03 2.29
CA ASP A 107 -27.01 -27.79 3.13
C ASP A 107 -28.29 -26.98 3.44
N ASP A 108 -28.16 -25.66 3.67
CA ASP A 108 -29.29 -24.72 3.71
C ASP A 108 -30.09 -24.73 2.39
N ALA A 109 -29.40 -24.68 1.24
CA ALA A 109 -30.04 -24.79 -0.07
C ALA A 109 -30.74 -26.15 -0.27
N GLN A 110 -30.14 -27.23 0.23
CA GLN A 110 -30.70 -28.59 0.15
C GLN A 110 -31.98 -28.77 0.99
N LEU A 111 -32.10 -28.09 2.14
CA LEU A 111 -33.34 -28.06 2.93
C LEU A 111 -34.53 -27.48 2.13
N ARG A 112 -34.28 -26.50 1.25
CA ARG A 112 -35.32 -25.84 0.43
C ARG A 112 -35.55 -26.49 -0.93
N LEU A 113 -34.51 -27.00 -1.58
CA LEU A 113 -34.54 -27.41 -2.99
C LEU A 113 -34.46 -28.94 -3.21
N GLY A 114 -34.18 -29.72 -2.17
CA GLY A 114 -33.80 -31.14 -2.33
C GLY A 114 -32.34 -31.27 -2.76
N SER A 115 -31.97 -32.31 -3.50
CA SER A 115 -30.55 -32.60 -3.76
C SER A 115 -29.85 -31.52 -4.59
N VAL A 116 -29.01 -30.74 -3.90
CA VAL A 116 -28.11 -29.73 -4.48
C VAL A 116 -26.70 -30.31 -4.55
N LYS A 117 -26.04 -30.13 -5.70
CA LYS A 117 -24.61 -30.43 -5.88
C LYS A 117 -23.92 -29.49 -6.85
N GLN A 118 -24.58 -29.14 -7.96
CA GLN A 118 -24.00 -28.29 -8.98
C GLN A 118 -24.01 -26.82 -8.55
N ALA A 119 -22.87 -26.15 -8.60
CA ALA A 119 -22.74 -24.77 -8.16
C ALA A 119 -21.80 -23.94 -9.06
N VAL A 120 -22.13 -22.67 -9.26
CA VAL A 120 -21.15 -21.63 -9.58
C VAL A 120 -20.77 -20.91 -8.29
N ILE A 121 -19.48 -20.65 -8.10
CA ILE A 121 -18.95 -19.91 -6.94
C ILE A 121 -18.28 -18.63 -7.43
N THR A 122 -18.46 -17.53 -6.71
CA THR A 122 -17.89 -16.22 -7.07
C THR A 122 -16.45 -16.06 -6.57
N VAL A 123 -15.68 -15.22 -7.27
CA VAL A 123 -14.37 -14.70 -6.81
C VAL A 123 -14.20 -13.23 -7.18
N PRO A 124 -13.40 -12.47 -6.40
CA PRO A 124 -13.02 -11.10 -6.76
C PRO A 124 -12.34 -11.11 -8.14
N ALA A 125 -12.63 -10.11 -8.97
CA ALA A 125 -12.03 -9.99 -10.29
C ALA A 125 -10.49 -9.95 -10.18
N TYR A 126 -9.93 -9.22 -9.22
CA TYR A 126 -8.48 -9.12 -9.02
C TYR A 126 -7.82 -10.35 -8.36
N PHE A 127 -8.53 -11.47 -8.14
CA PHE A 127 -7.91 -12.74 -7.74
C PHE A 127 -7.04 -13.35 -8.85
N ASN A 128 -5.84 -13.76 -8.46
CA ASN A 128 -4.85 -14.49 -9.27
C ASN A 128 -5.19 -15.99 -9.39
N GLU A 129 -4.47 -16.72 -10.24
CA GLU A 129 -4.74 -18.15 -10.52
C GLU A 129 -4.64 -19.06 -9.28
N PRO A 130 -3.64 -18.90 -8.37
CA PRO A 130 -3.64 -19.49 -7.03
C PRO A 130 -4.96 -19.40 -6.27
N ARG A 131 -5.52 -18.19 -6.12
CA ARG A 131 -6.74 -17.94 -5.36
C ARG A 131 -7.97 -18.54 -6.03
N ARG A 132 -8.01 -18.54 -7.37
CA ARG A 132 -9.07 -19.18 -8.17
C ARG A 132 -9.05 -20.71 -8.00
N LYS A 133 -7.87 -21.35 -8.02
CA LYS A 133 -7.71 -22.80 -7.73
C LYS A 133 -8.12 -23.13 -6.29
N ALA A 134 -7.64 -22.38 -5.30
CA ALA A 134 -8.00 -22.59 -3.90
C ALA A 134 -9.53 -22.50 -3.65
N THR A 135 -10.22 -21.59 -4.34
CA THR A 135 -11.69 -21.45 -4.24
C THR A 135 -12.42 -22.65 -4.87
N GLN A 136 -11.93 -23.16 -6.01
CA GLN A 136 -12.45 -24.40 -6.60
C GLN A 136 -12.19 -25.62 -5.70
N ASP A 137 -11.04 -25.70 -5.04
CA ASP A 137 -10.70 -26.76 -4.08
C ASP A 137 -11.60 -26.74 -2.84
N ALA A 138 -11.93 -25.55 -2.32
CA ALA A 138 -12.89 -25.39 -1.24
C ALA A 138 -14.29 -25.90 -1.63
N GLY A 139 -14.73 -25.65 -2.88
CA GLY A 139 -15.97 -26.22 -3.42
C GLY A 139 -15.93 -27.75 -3.58
N LYS A 140 -14.80 -28.30 -4.05
CA LYS A 140 -14.57 -29.76 -4.13
C LYS A 140 -14.65 -30.40 -2.73
N LEU A 141 -14.01 -29.80 -1.72
CA LEU A 141 -14.09 -30.23 -0.31
C LEU A 141 -15.52 -30.11 0.25
N ALA A 142 -16.26 -29.07 -0.11
CA ALA A 142 -17.67 -28.90 0.25
C ALA A 142 -18.63 -29.88 -0.47
N GLY A 143 -18.10 -30.83 -1.25
CA GLY A 143 -18.89 -31.85 -1.97
C GLY A 143 -19.74 -31.29 -3.11
N LEU A 144 -19.39 -30.10 -3.62
CA LEU A 144 -20.04 -29.46 -4.76
C LEU A 144 -19.42 -29.90 -6.09
N ASP A 145 -20.28 -30.20 -7.06
CA ASP A 145 -19.92 -30.30 -8.47
C ASP A 145 -19.72 -28.86 -9.00
N VAL A 146 -18.57 -28.24 -8.73
CA VAL A 146 -18.28 -26.85 -9.15
C VAL A 146 -18.28 -26.76 -10.68
N LEU A 147 -19.29 -26.11 -11.24
CA LEU A 147 -19.49 -25.94 -12.68
C LEU A 147 -18.44 -25.01 -13.27
N ASP A 148 -18.29 -23.83 -12.65
CA ASP A 148 -17.32 -22.81 -13.01
C ASP A 148 -17.11 -21.83 -11.85
N ILE A 149 -16.08 -20.98 -11.97
CA ILE A 149 -15.77 -19.88 -11.05
C ILE A 149 -15.99 -18.54 -11.79
N VAL A 150 -16.95 -17.73 -11.32
CA VAL A 150 -17.33 -16.46 -11.97
C VAL A 150 -16.75 -15.26 -11.22
N ASN A 151 -16.39 -14.18 -11.94
CA ASN A 151 -15.99 -12.92 -11.31
C ASN A 151 -17.20 -12.22 -10.68
N GLU A 152 -17.05 -11.71 -9.47
CA GLU A 152 -18.08 -10.95 -8.72
C GLU A 152 -18.72 -9.82 -9.55
N PRO A 153 -17.97 -8.89 -10.17
CA PRO A 153 -18.55 -7.85 -11.02
C PRO A 153 -19.16 -8.37 -12.33
N THR A 154 -18.65 -9.48 -12.90
CA THR A 154 -19.29 -10.12 -14.07
C THR A 154 -20.65 -10.70 -13.70
N ALA A 155 -20.78 -11.29 -12.50
CA ALA A 155 -22.05 -11.78 -11.99
C ALA A 155 -23.03 -10.62 -11.72
N ALA A 156 -22.59 -9.54 -11.08
CA ALA A 156 -23.41 -8.34 -10.90
C ALA A 156 -23.90 -7.75 -12.24
N ALA A 157 -23.05 -7.72 -13.27
CA ALA A 157 -23.44 -7.30 -14.61
C ALA A 157 -24.49 -8.23 -15.26
N ILE A 158 -24.41 -9.55 -15.04
CA ILE A 158 -25.45 -10.51 -15.48
C ILE A 158 -26.78 -10.24 -14.77
N ALA A 159 -26.77 -9.95 -13.47
CA ALA A 159 -27.99 -9.60 -12.72
C ALA A 159 -28.65 -8.32 -13.25
N TYR A 160 -27.86 -7.26 -13.49
CA TYR A 160 -28.32 -6.05 -14.19
C TYR A 160 -28.86 -6.37 -15.59
N GLY A 161 -28.22 -7.31 -16.29
CA GLY A 161 -28.67 -7.88 -17.57
C GLY A 161 -30.06 -8.52 -17.53
N VAL A 162 -30.40 -9.23 -16.45
CA VAL A 162 -31.75 -9.75 -16.23
C VAL A 162 -32.75 -8.62 -15.98
N GLU A 163 -32.43 -7.72 -15.05
CA GLU A 163 -33.36 -6.69 -14.56
C GLU A 163 -33.76 -5.69 -15.66
N GLN A 164 -32.78 -5.20 -16.43
CA GLN A 164 -33.02 -4.28 -17.55
C GLN A 164 -33.56 -4.98 -18.81
N GLY A 165 -33.77 -6.30 -18.77
CA GLY A 165 -34.36 -7.08 -19.86
C GLY A 165 -33.44 -7.38 -21.04
N PHE A 166 -32.12 -7.15 -20.93
CA PHE A 166 -31.13 -7.51 -21.97
C PHE A 166 -31.13 -9.02 -22.31
N LEU A 167 -31.60 -9.86 -21.38
CA LEU A 167 -31.68 -11.32 -21.54
C LEU A 167 -33.06 -11.81 -22.02
N GLN A 168 -34.03 -10.93 -22.28
CA GLN A 168 -35.36 -11.28 -22.82
C GLN A 168 -35.33 -11.36 -24.35
N ALA A 169 -36.10 -12.29 -24.95
CA ALA A 169 -36.09 -12.53 -26.40
C ALA A 169 -36.74 -11.39 -27.22
N ASP A 170 -37.56 -10.58 -26.57
CA ASP A 170 -38.26 -9.38 -27.06
C ASP A 170 -37.74 -8.08 -26.37
N GLY A 171 -36.60 -8.17 -25.67
CA GLY A 171 -36.06 -7.09 -24.84
C GLY A 171 -35.71 -5.82 -25.62
N ASN A 172 -36.26 -4.68 -25.18
CA ASN A 172 -36.02 -3.37 -25.81
C ASN A 172 -34.57 -2.85 -25.67
N ALA A 173 -33.73 -3.49 -24.86
CA ALA A 173 -32.37 -3.07 -24.52
C ALA A 173 -31.32 -3.45 -25.61
N ASN A 174 -31.60 -3.14 -26.88
CA ASN A 174 -30.68 -3.37 -28.00
C ASN A 174 -29.51 -2.36 -28.08
N THR A 175 -29.52 -1.32 -27.23
CA THR A 175 -28.43 -0.34 -27.12
C THR A 175 -27.28 -0.89 -26.28
N ARG A 176 -26.06 -0.89 -26.83
CA ARG A 176 -24.82 -1.11 -26.07
C ARG A 176 -24.71 -0.10 -24.92
N GLN A 177 -24.25 -0.54 -23.75
CA GLN A 177 -23.94 0.28 -22.59
C GLN A 177 -22.54 -0.03 -22.07
N THR A 178 -21.76 1.00 -21.76
CA THR A 178 -20.50 0.88 -21.06
C THR A 178 -20.75 1.04 -19.56
N VAL A 179 -20.52 0.00 -18.77
CA VAL A 179 -20.85 -0.05 -17.35
C VAL A 179 -19.58 -0.15 -16.53
N LEU A 180 -19.43 0.70 -15.52
CA LEU A 180 -18.42 0.54 -14.48
C LEU A 180 -19.06 -0.11 -13.26
N VAL A 181 -18.58 -1.30 -12.90
CA VAL A 181 -18.94 -1.96 -11.65
C VAL A 181 -17.88 -1.61 -10.61
N TYR A 182 -18.33 -1.08 -9.48
CA TYR A 182 -17.50 -0.77 -8.30
C TYR A 182 -17.96 -1.69 -7.17
N ASP A 183 -17.12 -2.65 -6.81
CA ASP A 183 -17.41 -3.65 -5.78
C ASP A 183 -16.53 -3.40 -4.56
N LEU A 184 -17.14 -2.87 -3.49
CA LEU A 184 -16.47 -2.66 -2.20
C LEU A 184 -17.09 -3.59 -1.16
N GLY A 185 -16.63 -4.84 -1.21
CA GLY A 185 -17.04 -5.91 -0.29
C GLY A 185 -16.49 -5.73 1.13
N GLY A 186 -16.59 -6.82 1.91
CA GLY A 186 -16.16 -6.84 3.31
C GLY A 186 -14.65 -6.80 3.53
N GLY A 187 -13.84 -7.23 2.54
CA GLY A 187 -12.37 -7.23 2.67
C GLY A 187 -11.59 -7.30 1.36
N THR A 188 -12.28 -7.20 0.23
CA THR A 188 -11.71 -7.08 -1.13
C THR A 188 -12.41 -5.94 -1.85
N PHE A 189 -11.67 -5.24 -2.72
CA PHE A 189 -12.17 -4.16 -3.55
C PHE A 189 -11.84 -4.43 -5.01
N ASP A 190 -12.83 -4.32 -5.90
CA ASP A 190 -12.66 -4.44 -7.35
C ASP A 190 -13.34 -3.29 -8.09
N VAL A 191 -12.75 -2.90 -9.21
CA VAL A 191 -13.39 -2.06 -10.23
C VAL A 191 -13.22 -2.73 -11.59
N THR A 192 -14.33 -2.91 -12.29
CA THR A 192 -14.35 -3.51 -13.63
C THR A 192 -15.14 -2.61 -14.58
N LEU A 193 -14.53 -2.27 -15.72
CA LEU A 193 -15.22 -1.62 -16.82
C LEU A 193 -15.67 -2.67 -17.84
N MET A 194 -16.94 -2.67 -18.21
CA MET A 194 -17.56 -3.66 -19.10
C MET A 194 -18.32 -2.97 -20.24
N ASP A 195 -18.32 -3.58 -21.41
CA ASP A 195 -19.19 -3.27 -22.54
C ASP A 195 -20.31 -4.33 -22.58
N LEU A 196 -21.56 -3.90 -22.35
CA LEU A 196 -22.74 -4.77 -22.36
C LEU A 196 -23.56 -4.54 -23.62
N GLN A 197 -23.96 -5.60 -24.33
CA GLN A 197 -24.80 -5.49 -25.52
C GLN A 197 -25.70 -6.73 -25.68
N GLY A 198 -26.99 -6.60 -25.34
CA GLY A 198 -27.92 -7.72 -25.33
C GLY A 198 -27.39 -8.87 -24.45
N ARG A 199 -27.15 -10.04 -25.05
CA ARG A 199 -26.66 -11.24 -24.34
C ARG A 199 -25.13 -11.32 -24.27
N GLN A 200 -24.41 -10.26 -24.61
CA GLN A 200 -22.94 -10.17 -24.56
C GLN A 200 -22.45 -9.29 -23.40
N PHE A 201 -21.50 -9.82 -22.62
CA PHE A 201 -20.89 -9.22 -21.44
C PHE A 201 -19.36 -9.22 -21.63
N ASP A 202 -18.82 -8.13 -22.21
CA ASP A 202 -17.40 -7.99 -22.48
C ASP A 202 -16.71 -7.19 -21.37
N THR A 203 -15.77 -7.79 -20.63
CA THR A 203 -14.85 -7.02 -19.78
C THR A 203 -13.86 -6.25 -20.67
N VAL A 204 -13.64 -4.98 -20.36
CA VAL A 204 -12.69 -4.09 -21.04
C VAL A 204 -11.38 -3.96 -20.24
N ALA A 205 -11.49 -3.71 -18.93
CA ALA A 205 -10.37 -3.70 -18.00
C ALA A 205 -10.85 -3.94 -16.57
N THR A 206 -9.96 -4.45 -15.71
CA THR A 206 -10.23 -4.63 -14.28
C THR A 206 -8.99 -4.33 -13.43
N ALA A 207 -9.19 -3.77 -12.25
CA ALA A 207 -8.18 -3.67 -11.21
C ALA A 207 -8.84 -3.73 -9.83
N GLY A 208 -8.06 -3.94 -8.79
CA GLY A 208 -8.59 -4.03 -7.42
C GLY A 208 -7.49 -4.06 -6.38
N ASP A 209 -7.89 -4.35 -5.15
CA ASP A 209 -7.00 -4.56 -4.00
C ASP A 209 -7.61 -5.66 -3.12
N VAL A 210 -6.87 -6.77 -2.99
CA VAL A 210 -7.32 -7.95 -2.22
C VAL A 210 -7.15 -7.79 -0.70
N PHE A 211 -6.62 -6.64 -0.26
CA PHE A 211 -6.48 -6.21 1.13
C PHE A 211 -7.02 -4.77 1.31
N LEU A 212 -8.18 -4.50 0.72
CA LEU A 212 -9.00 -3.30 0.94
C LEU A 212 -10.49 -3.69 1.02
N GLY A 213 -11.22 -3.25 2.05
CA GLY A 213 -12.67 -3.46 2.16
C GLY A 213 -13.19 -3.13 3.56
N GLY A 214 -14.47 -3.43 3.80
CA GLY A 214 -15.21 -3.01 5.00
C GLY A 214 -14.51 -3.20 6.35
N ILE A 215 -13.74 -4.27 6.55
CA ILE A 215 -13.02 -4.54 7.81
C ILE A 215 -11.81 -3.62 8.05
N ASP A 216 -11.27 -2.97 7.02
CA ASP A 216 -10.22 -1.96 7.20
C ASP A 216 -10.81 -0.63 7.69
N TRP A 217 -12.08 -0.34 7.37
CA TRP A 217 -12.84 0.77 7.98
C TRP A 217 -13.22 0.42 9.43
N ASP A 218 -13.63 -0.82 9.71
CA ASP A 218 -13.91 -1.27 11.08
C ASP A 218 -12.67 -1.13 11.96
N GLN A 219 -11.49 -1.50 11.46
CA GLN A 219 -10.23 -1.34 12.19
C GLN A 219 -9.97 0.11 12.64
N ARG A 220 -10.37 1.13 11.86
CA ARG A 220 -10.25 2.55 12.28
C ARG A 220 -11.17 2.91 13.43
N ILE A 221 -12.34 2.27 13.52
CA ILE A 221 -13.27 2.43 14.65
C ILE A 221 -12.77 1.64 15.86
N VAL A 222 -12.26 0.42 15.68
CA VAL A 222 -11.56 -0.38 16.71
C VAL A 222 -10.47 0.44 17.36
N ASP A 223 -9.59 1.06 16.57
CA ASP A 223 -8.47 1.87 17.07
C ASP A 223 -8.96 3.16 17.75
N PHE A 224 -9.94 3.87 17.19
CA PHE A 224 -10.55 5.06 17.81
C PHE A 224 -11.17 4.76 19.19
N ILE A 225 -11.90 3.65 19.33
CA ILE A 225 -12.50 3.22 20.59
C ILE A 225 -11.39 2.78 21.57
N ALA A 226 -10.42 1.98 21.12
CA ALA A 226 -9.32 1.49 21.94
C ALA A 226 -8.44 2.63 22.47
N GLU A 227 -8.04 3.60 21.63
CA GLU A 227 -7.22 4.75 22.05
C GLU A 227 -7.93 5.61 23.10
N LYS A 228 -9.24 5.82 22.97
CA LYS A 228 -10.05 6.48 24.02
C LYS A 228 -10.14 5.64 25.29
N PHE A 229 -10.27 4.32 25.18
CA PHE A 229 -10.30 3.41 26.34
C PHE A 229 -8.96 3.40 27.11
N VAL A 230 -7.84 3.35 26.38
CA VAL A 230 -6.47 3.49 26.92
C VAL A 230 -6.30 4.84 27.60
N THR A 231 -6.80 5.92 27.00
CA THR A 231 -6.69 7.28 27.54
C THR A 231 -7.49 7.46 28.83
N GLU A 232 -8.71 6.91 28.93
CA GLU A 232 -9.57 7.05 30.12
C GLU A 232 -9.22 6.05 31.24
N HIS A 233 -8.84 4.81 30.90
CA HIS A 233 -8.74 3.71 31.86
C HIS A 233 -7.36 3.07 31.98
N GLY A 234 -6.41 3.37 31.09
CA GLY A 234 -5.06 2.78 31.07
C GLY A 234 -5.01 1.31 30.66
N ILE A 235 -6.06 0.79 30.03
CA ILE A 235 -6.21 -0.60 29.57
C ILE A 235 -6.41 -0.57 28.05
N ASP A 236 -5.69 -1.41 27.32
CA ASP A 236 -5.90 -1.59 25.87
C ASP A 236 -6.78 -2.84 25.63
N PRO A 237 -8.04 -2.68 25.18
CA PRO A 237 -8.95 -3.80 24.95
C PRO A 237 -8.51 -4.72 23.80
N ARG A 238 -7.55 -4.32 22.96
CA ARG A 238 -7.02 -5.16 21.87
C ARG A 238 -6.04 -6.24 22.36
N GLN A 239 -5.66 -6.21 23.63
CA GLN A 239 -4.70 -7.14 24.25
C GLN A 239 -5.37 -8.39 24.87
N ASP A 240 -6.70 -8.41 24.96
CA ASP A 240 -7.50 -9.58 25.34
C ASP A 240 -8.33 -10.00 24.12
N GLU A 241 -8.28 -11.28 23.73
CA GLU A 241 -8.97 -11.71 22.50
C GLU A 241 -10.50 -11.58 22.59
N SER A 242 -11.10 -11.63 23.79
CA SER A 242 -12.55 -11.57 23.98
C SER A 242 -13.06 -10.12 23.95
N ASP A 243 -12.33 -9.19 24.60
CA ASP A 243 -12.58 -7.76 24.47
C ASP A 243 -12.31 -7.28 23.03
N LEU A 244 -11.34 -7.85 22.31
CA LEU A 244 -11.10 -7.56 20.88
C LEU A 244 -12.25 -8.02 19.98
N GLN A 245 -12.84 -9.20 20.19
CA GLN A 245 -14.01 -9.63 19.37
C GLN A 245 -15.26 -8.78 19.66
N ARG A 246 -15.50 -8.39 20.92
CA ARG A 246 -16.54 -7.40 21.27
C ARG A 246 -16.29 -6.07 20.56
N LEU A 247 -15.03 -5.63 20.49
CA LEU A 247 -14.63 -4.36 19.89
C LEU A 247 -14.79 -4.35 18.36
N LEU A 248 -14.49 -5.48 17.70
CA LEU A 248 -14.75 -5.68 16.27
C LEU A 248 -16.26 -5.63 15.95
N HIS A 249 -17.11 -6.20 16.81
CA HIS A 249 -18.57 -6.18 16.67
C HIS A 249 -19.14 -4.76 16.81
N GLU A 250 -18.78 -4.05 17.90
CA GLU A 250 -19.18 -2.65 18.12
C GLU A 250 -18.70 -1.75 16.97
N ALA A 251 -17.50 -2.00 16.42
CA ALA A 251 -16.98 -1.25 15.28
C ALA A 251 -17.83 -1.43 14.01
N GLU A 252 -18.21 -2.66 13.65
CA GLU A 252 -19.05 -2.89 12.47
C GLU A 252 -20.45 -2.27 12.64
N ASP A 253 -21.06 -2.39 13.84
CA ASP A 253 -22.37 -1.80 14.12
C ASP A 253 -22.35 -0.26 14.16
N VAL A 254 -21.25 0.35 14.60
CA VAL A 254 -21.02 1.80 14.51
C VAL A 254 -20.88 2.23 13.04
N LYS A 255 -20.10 1.53 12.21
CA LYS A 255 -20.00 1.79 10.75
C LYS A 255 -21.36 1.69 10.05
N ARG A 256 -22.10 0.61 10.31
CA ARG A 256 -23.47 0.38 9.81
C ARG A 256 -24.42 1.49 10.26
N SER A 257 -24.30 1.94 11.51
CA SER A 257 -25.11 3.03 12.04
C SER A 257 -24.78 4.39 11.39
N LEU A 258 -23.50 4.74 11.24
CA LEU A 258 -23.02 5.98 10.60
C LEU A 258 -23.37 6.07 9.11
N THR A 259 -23.53 4.92 8.43
CA THR A 259 -24.08 4.86 7.07
C THR A 259 -25.47 5.52 6.98
N SER A 260 -26.27 5.47 8.06
CA SER A 260 -27.62 6.07 8.13
C SER A 260 -27.72 7.33 8.99
N ARG A 261 -26.81 7.54 9.96
CA ARG A 261 -26.84 8.64 10.94
C ARG A 261 -25.64 9.56 10.80
N ALA A 262 -25.79 10.83 11.18
CA ALA A 262 -24.66 11.78 11.24
C ALA A 262 -23.75 11.58 12.47
N GLU A 263 -24.26 10.94 13.54
CA GLU A 263 -23.51 10.64 14.76
C GLU A 263 -24.01 9.33 15.39
N VAL A 264 -23.13 8.63 16.10
CA VAL A 264 -23.43 7.46 16.92
C VAL A 264 -22.78 7.62 18.30
N HIS A 265 -23.53 7.34 19.36
CA HIS A 265 -22.98 7.18 20.71
C HIS A 265 -22.59 5.72 20.93
N ILE A 266 -21.33 5.51 21.33
CA ILE A 266 -20.65 4.21 21.48
C ILE A 266 -20.58 3.86 22.97
N HIS A 267 -20.85 2.60 23.34
CA HIS A 267 -21.04 2.17 24.73
C HIS A 267 -20.22 0.91 25.06
N PHE A 268 -18.92 1.00 24.81
CA PHE A 268 -17.99 -0.11 24.97
C PHE A 268 -17.57 -0.39 26.42
N ALA A 269 -17.33 -1.66 26.76
CA ALA A 269 -16.91 -2.10 28.08
C ALA A 269 -15.90 -3.27 27.99
N ALA A 270 -14.77 -3.11 28.68
CA ALA A 270 -13.62 -4.02 28.67
C ALA A 270 -12.90 -3.96 30.03
N GLY A 271 -12.23 -5.04 30.45
CA GLY A 271 -11.49 -5.07 31.72
C GLY A 271 -12.26 -4.62 32.98
N GLY A 272 -13.59 -4.76 33.00
CA GLY A 272 -14.47 -4.26 34.07
C GLY A 272 -14.70 -2.74 34.09
N LYS A 273 -14.19 -2.00 33.11
CA LYS A 273 -14.38 -0.56 32.89
C LYS A 273 -15.42 -0.29 31.80
N ARG A 274 -15.84 0.96 31.63
CA ARG A 274 -16.87 1.38 30.67
C ARG A 274 -16.48 2.73 30.06
N LEU A 275 -16.44 2.79 28.73
CA LEU A 275 -16.22 4.00 27.95
C LEU A 275 -17.57 4.54 27.45
N ARG A 276 -17.68 5.86 27.33
CA ARG A 276 -18.76 6.53 26.60
C ARG A 276 -18.18 7.61 25.71
N THR A 277 -18.27 7.41 24.40
CA THR A 277 -17.86 8.41 23.40
C THR A 277 -18.93 8.56 22.34
N ALA A 278 -18.93 9.66 21.61
CA ALA A 278 -19.54 9.74 20.29
C ALA A 278 -18.49 9.47 19.20
N LEU A 279 -18.97 9.21 17.99
CA LEU A 279 -18.24 9.33 16.72
C LEU A 279 -19.22 9.94 15.70
N SER A 280 -18.80 11.01 15.01
CA SER A 280 -19.58 11.59 13.90
C SER A 280 -19.20 10.98 12.57
N ARG A 281 -20.06 11.13 11.55
CA ARG A 281 -19.76 10.72 10.18
C ARG A 281 -18.54 11.48 9.66
N ASP A 282 -18.51 12.80 9.81
CA ASP A 282 -17.41 13.67 9.38
C ASP A 282 -16.07 13.23 10.00
N GLU A 283 -16.06 12.80 11.27
CA GLU A 283 -14.86 12.26 11.92
C GLU A 283 -14.51 10.86 11.40
N PHE A 284 -15.48 9.97 11.22
CA PHE A 284 -15.27 8.64 10.63
C PHE A 284 -14.71 8.71 9.18
N GLU A 285 -15.25 9.61 8.35
CA GLU A 285 -14.78 9.84 6.99
C GLU A 285 -13.37 10.47 6.99
N THR A 286 -13.07 11.36 7.94
CA THR A 286 -11.71 11.86 8.16
C THR A 286 -10.74 10.74 8.58
N LEU A 287 -11.17 9.83 9.48
CA LEU A 287 -10.38 8.70 9.98
C LEU A 287 -10.14 7.60 8.93
N THR A 288 -10.84 7.64 7.79
CA THR A 288 -10.82 6.57 6.76
C THR A 288 -10.57 7.10 5.33
N GLY A 289 -10.25 8.38 5.18
CA GLY A 289 -10.05 9.04 3.87
C GLY A 289 -8.98 8.39 2.99
N ASP A 290 -7.88 7.90 3.56
CA ASP A 290 -6.83 7.18 2.81
C ASP A 290 -7.31 5.84 2.21
N LEU A 291 -8.30 5.20 2.85
CA LEU A 291 -8.92 3.99 2.33
C LEU A 291 -9.85 4.32 1.15
N LEU A 292 -10.56 5.45 1.22
CA LEU A 292 -11.38 5.95 0.11
C LEU A 292 -10.50 6.39 -1.08
N ASP A 293 -9.40 7.12 -0.82
CA ASP A 293 -8.43 7.54 -1.84
C ASP A 293 -7.84 6.33 -2.60
N ARG A 294 -7.52 5.23 -1.90
CA ARG A 294 -7.10 3.96 -2.54
C ARG A 294 -8.15 3.45 -3.54
N THR A 295 -9.45 3.57 -3.22
CA THR A 295 -10.51 3.20 -4.16
C THR A 295 -10.63 4.18 -5.33
N GLN A 296 -10.52 5.50 -5.09
CA GLN A 296 -10.60 6.52 -6.14
C GLN A 296 -9.48 6.34 -7.16
N LEU A 297 -8.22 6.25 -6.69
CA LEU A 297 -7.03 6.10 -7.54
C LEU A 297 -7.08 4.80 -8.38
N THR A 298 -7.61 3.72 -7.81
CA THR A 298 -7.80 2.45 -8.52
C THR A 298 -8.92 2.54 -9.57
N THR A 299 -10.00 3.26 -9.26
CA THR A 299 -11.10 3.53 -10.22
C THR A 299 -10.60 4.35 -11.43
N GLU A 300 -9.87 5.44 -11.18
CA GLU A 300 -9.23 6.26 -12.21
C GLU A 300 -8.20 5.47 -13.04
N ARG A 301 -7.52 4.50 -12.43
CA ARG A 301 -6.58 3.61 -13.09
C ARG A 301 -7.27 2.68 -14.08
N VAL A 302 -8.42 2.08 -13.73
CA VAL A 302 -9.16 1.18 -14.64
C VAL A 302 -9.58 1.90 -15.91
N LEU A 303 -10.13 3.12 -15.80
CA LEU A 303 -10.48 3.92 -16.98
C LEU A 303 -9.27 4.24 -17.86
N ARG A 304 -8.12 4.53 -17.23
CA ARG A 304 -6.86 4.82 -17.92
C ARG A 304 -6.30 3.59 -18.65
N GLU A 305 -6.32 2.41 -18.02
CA GLU A 305 -5.89 1.15 -18.65
C GLU A 305 -6.87 0.69 -19.74
N ALA A 306 -8.17 0.99 -19.61
CA ALA A 306 -9.18 0.78 -20.66
C ALA A 306 -9.11 1.77 -21.83
N GLY A 307 -8.31 2.84 -21.73
CA GLY A 307 -8.28 3.94 -22.71
C GLY A 307 -9.61 4.72 -22.80
N ARG A 308 -10.38 4.79 -21.71
CA ARG A 308 -11.71 5.44 -21.64
C ARG A 308 -11.70 6.65 -20.71
N THR A 309 -12.75 7.46 -20.83
CA THR A 309 -13.05 8.61 -19.97
C THR A 309 -14.45 8.48 -19.38
N TRP A 310 -14.76 9.21 -18.30
CA TRP A 310 -16.11 9.20 -17.68
C TRP A 310 -17.25 9.50 -18.66
N ARG A 311 -17.02 10.32 -19.69
CA ARG A 311 -17.99 10.62 -20.77
C ARG A 311 -18.34 9.42 -21.66
N GLN A 312 -17.65 8.30 -21.50
CA GLN A 312 -17.87 7.05 -22.22
C GLN A 312 -18.34 5.94 -21.27
N VAL A 313 -18.76 6.28 -20.05
CA VAL A 313 -19.41 5.38 -19.09
C VAL A 313 -20.89 5.76 -19.06
N ASP A 314 -21.77 4.79 -19.24
CA ASP A 314 -23.22 4.99 -19.25
C ASP A 314 -23.84 4.76 -17.87
N ARG A 315 -23.26 3.87 -17.04
CA ARG A 315 -23.73 3.54 -15.68
C ARG A 315 -22.60 3.23 -14.71
N LEU A 316 -22.85 3.52 -13.43
CA LEU A 316 -22.03 3.14 -12.28
C LEU A 316 -22.86 2.18 -11.41
N LEU A 317 -22.50 0.89 -11.36
CA LEU A 317 -23.15 -0.10 -10.49
C LEU A 317 -22.37 -0.23 -9.18
N LEU A 318 -23.05 -0.11 -8.05
CA LEU A 318 -22.47 -0.34 -6.72
C LEU A 318 -22.75 -1.76 -6.24
N VAL A 319 -21.70 -2.45 -5.80
CA VAL A 319 -21.74 -3.85 -5.32
C VAL A 319 -20.95 -3.95 -4.01
N GLY A 320 -21.30 -4.95 -3.18
CA GLY A 320 -20.67 -5.19 -1.90
C GLY A 320 -21.19 -4.26 -0.80
N GLY A 321 -21.46 -4.80 0.39
CA GLY A 321 -22.15 -4.08 1.46
C GLY A 321 -21.46 -2.80 1.96
N SER A 322 -20.16 -2.63 1.76
CA SER A 322 -19.45 -1.40 2.17
C SER A 322 -19.65 -0.25 1.17
N SER A 323 -20.05 -0.52 -0.07
CA SER A 323 -20.44 0.53 -1.06
C SER A 323 -21.64 1.36 -0.61
N ARG A 324 -22.37 0.91 0.42
CA ARG A 324 -23.50 1.61 1.03
C ARG A 324 -23.10 2.90 1.78
N MET A 325 -21.82 3.07 2.13
CA MET A 325 -21.33 4.26 2.86
C MET A 325 -21.46 5.53 1.99
N PRO A 326 -22.06 6.65 2.47
CA PRO A 326 -22.32 7.84 1.65
C PRO A 326 -21.10 8.39 0.92
N MET A 327 -19.95 8.48 1.61
CA MET A 327 -18.65 8.88 1.06
C MET A 327 -18.24 8.16 -0.23
N VAL A 328 -18.67 6.91 -0.44
CA VAL A 328 -18.36 6.11 -1.64
C VAL A 328 -19.15 6.61 -2.84
N ALA A 329 -20.46 6.78 -2.68
CA ALA A 329 -21.31 7.34 -3.72
C ALA A 329 -20.91 8.78 -4.02
N GLU A 330 -20.76 9.62 -2.99
CA GLU A 330 -20.39 11.03 -3.14
C GLU A 330 -19.03 11.23 -3.82
N MET A 331 -18.04 10.36 -3.54
CA MET A 331 -16.77 10.33 -4.27
C MET A 331 -16.94 9.96 -5.75
N LEU A 332 -17.71 8.91 -6.06
CA LEU A 332 -17.93 8.44 -7.43
C LEU A 332 -18.71 9.46 -8.26
N GLU A 333 -19.75 10.07 -7.70
CA GLU A 333 -20.55 11.13 -8.37
C GLU A 333 -19.69 12.38 -8.59
N ARG A 334 -18.86 12.76 -7.61
CA ARG A 334 -17.90 13.89 -7.70
C ARG A 334 -16.87 13.73 -8.81
N ILE A 335 -16.28 12.54 -8.99
CA ILE A 335 -15.23 12.34 -10.01
C ILE A 335 -15.78 12.07 -11.42
N SER A 336 -16.99 11.50 -11.53
CA SER A 336 -17.60 11.13 -12.81
C SER A 336 -18.52 12.21 -13.39
N GLY A 337 -19.17 13.01 -12.55
CA GLY A 337 -20.29 13.87 -12.94
C GLY A 337 -21.59 13.10 -13.22
N MET A 338 -21.66 11.82 -12.85
CA MET A 338 -22.80 10.93 -13.02
C MET A 338 -23.52 10.71 -11.68
N GLN A 339 -24.70 10.09 -11.69
CA GLN A 339 -25.34 9.54 -10.49
C GLN A 339 -25.03 8.04 -10.39
N VAL A 340 -24.91 7.50 -9.17
CA VAL A 340 -24.78 6.03 -9.00
C VAL A 340 -26.11 5.33 -9.25
N ASP A 341 -26.07 4.19 -9.94
CA ASP A 341 -27.24 3.34 -10.13
C ASP A 341 -27.54 2.55 -8.85
N ARG A 342 -28.84 2.37 -8.57
CA ARG A 342 -29.36 1.72 -7.35
C ARG A 342 -30.52 0.76 -7.67
N SER A 343 -30.60 0.27 -8.91
CA SER A 343 -31.50 -0.80 -9.35
C SER A 343 -31.19 -2.11 -8.61
N LEU A 344 -29.94 -2.55 -8.69
CA LEU A 344 -29.46 -3.75 -8.01
C LEU A 344 -29.36 -3.60 -6.48
N SER A 345 -29.63 -4.72 -5.80
CA SER A 345 -29.30 -4.94 -4.38
C SER A 345 -27.79 -5.27 -4.25
N PRO A 346 -26.96 -4.41 -3.60
CA PRO A 346 -25.50 -4.61 -3.53
C PRO A 346 -25.05 -5.90 -2.83
N ASP A 347 -25.92 -6.51 -2.02
CA ASP A 347 -25.65 -7.73 -1.25
C ASP A 347 -26.18 -9.01 -1.93
N GLU A 348 -26.99 -8.91 -2.99
CA GLU A 348 -27.64 -10.05 -3.65
C GLU A 348 -27.27 -10.22 -5.13
N ALA A 349 -26.95 -9.12 -5.83
CA ALA A 349 -26.73 -9.11 -7.28
C ALA A 349 -25.68 -10.13 -7.75
N VAL A 350 -24.61 -10.30 -6.97
CA VAL A 350 -23.51 -11.24 -7.25
C VAL A 350 -24.02 -12.69 -7.26
N ALA A 351 -24.71 -13.14 -6.22
CA ALA A 351 -25.27 -14.50 -6.18
C ALA A 351 -26.39 -14.70 -7.21
N HIS A 352 -27.21 -13.68 -7.47
CA HIS A 352 -28.27 -13.72 -8.49
C HIS A 352 -27.68 -13.94 -9.89
N GLY A 353 -26.63 -13.21 -10.24
CA GLY A 353 -25.89 -13.40 -11.49
C GLY A 353 -25.21 -14.76 -11.58
N ALA A 354 -24.58 -15.21 -10.49
CA ALA A 354 -23.98 -16.54 -10.41
C ALA A 354 -25.03 -17.66 -10.59
N ALA A 355 -26.24 -17.50 -10.06
CA ALA A 355 -27.33 -18.46 -10.21
C ALA A 355 -27.87 -18.50 -11.66
N VAL A 356 -28.00 -17.33 -12.30
CA VAL A 356 -28.38 -17.21 -13.72
C VAL A 356 -27.33 -17.86 -14.62
N TYR A 357 -26.04 -17.66 -14.33
CA TYR A 357 -24.93 -18.31 -15.02
C TYR A 357 -24.94 -19.85 -14.81
N ALA A 358 -25.17 -20.32 -13.58
CA ALA A 358 -25.27 -21.75 -13.27
C ALA A 358 -26.46 -22.45 -13.96
N ALA A 359 -27.61 -21.75 -14.08
CA ALA A 359 -28.77 -22.24 -14.80
C ALA A 359 -28.52 -22.28 -16.33
N TRP A 360 -27.79 -21.32 -16.89
CA TRP A 360 -27.37 -21.33 -18.29
C TRP A 360 -26.36 -22.46 -18.59
N LEU A 361 -25.36 -22.67 -17.73
CA LEU A 361 -24.37 -23.75 -17.86
C LEU A 361 -24.99 -25.17 -17.80
N THR A 362 -26.25 -25.30 -17.38
CA THR A 362 -26.96 -26.59 -17.23
C THR A 362 -28.21 -26.71 -18.09
N SER A 363 -28.49 -25.76 -18.98
CA SER A 363 -29.63 -25.84 -19.90
C SER A 363 -29.31 -26.69 -21.14
N ASP A 364 -29.79 -27.94 -21.17
CA ASP A 364 -29.67 -28.90 -22.28
C ASP A 364 -30.34 -28.46 -23.62
N GLU A 365 -30.94 -27.27 -23.69
CA GLU A 365 -31.75 -26.85 -24.85
C GLU A 365 -30.90 -26.38 -26.02
N VAL A 366 -30.56 -27.33 -26.89
CA VAL A 366 -30.22 -27.10 -28.30
C VAL A 366 -31.47 -26.54 -29.01
N SER A 367 -31.64 -25.23 -28.88
CA SER A 367 -32.74 -24.43 -29.42
C SER A 367 -32.17 -23.16 -30.07
N GLU A 368 -32.86 -22.59 -31.05
CA GLU A 368 -32.32 -21.55 -31.95
C GLU A 368 -32.22 -20.13 -31.32
N ALA A 369 -32.13 -20.05 -29.98
CA ALA A 369 -31.94 -18.80 -29.25
C ALA A 369 -30.45 -18.42 -29.19
N PRO A 370 -30.09 -17.13 -29.31
CA PRO A 370 -28.70 -16.69 -29.24
C PRO A 370 -28.09 -16.96 -27.85
N THR A 371 -26.95 -17.64 -27.83
CA THR A 371 -26.19 -17.99 -26.62
C THR A 371 -25.79 -16.74 -25.82
N MET A 372 -25.70 -16.85 -24.50
CA MET A 372 -25.05 -15.82 -23.68
C MET A 372 -23.54 -15.87 -23.91
N SER A 373 -22.90 -14.71 -24.07
CA SER A 373 -21.46 -14.59 -24.36
C SER A 373 -20.79 -13.76 -23.27
N ILE A 374 -19.80 -14.32 -22.59
CA ILE A 374 -19.01 -13.63 -21.58
C ILE A 374 -17.56 -13.61 -22.06
N ARG A 375 -16.92 -12.44 -22.11
CA ARG A 375 -15.47 -12.34 -22.38
C ARG A 375 -14.77 -11.62 -21.23
N ASN A 376 -14.08 -12.37 -20.38
CA ASN A 376 -13.26 -11.83 -19.30
C ASN A 376 -11.91 -11.31 -19.80
N VAL A 377 -11.12 -10.72 -18.90
CA VAL A 377 -9.70 -10.40 -19.09
C VAL A 377 -8.87 -11.01 -17.94
N ASN A 378 -7.55 -11.18 -18.11
CA ASN A 378 -6.67 -11.52 -16.99
C ASN A 378 -6.32 -10.27 -16.14
N SER A 379 -6.37 -10.42 -14.82
CA SER A 379 -6.25 -9.30 -13.88
C SER A 379 -4.81 -8.87 -13.60
N HIS A 380 -3.85 -9.79 -13.78
CA HIS A 380 -2.42 -9.57 -13.57
C HIS A 380 -1.60 -9.98 -14.79
N ASP A 381 -0.45 -9.33 -14.94
CA ASP A 381 0.59 -9.71 -15.91
C ASP A 381 1.09 -11.14 -15.61
N LEU A 382 0.97 -12.06 -16.56
CA LEU A 382 1.64 -13.36 -16.51
C LEU A 382 3.07 -13.22 -17.01
N GLY A 383 4.04 -13.80 -16.29
CA GLY A 383 5.43 -13.80 -16.70
C GLY A 383 6.22 -15.03 -16.26
N VAL A 384 7.49 -15.06 -16.66
CA VAL A 384 8.46 -16.10 -16.30
C VAL A 384 9.68 -15.45 -15.66
N LEU A 385 10.18 -16.02 -14.55
CA LEU A 385 11.44 -15.62 -13.95
C LEU A 385 12.63 -16.33 -14.62
N GLY A 386 13.53 -15.55 -15.19
CA GLY A 386 14.81 -16.00 -15.74
C GLY A 386 15.97 -15.15 -15.24
N ILE A 387 17.20 -15.58 -15.55
CA ILE A 387 18.43 -14.84 -15.20
C ILE A 387 18.99 -14.17 -16.46
N GLU A 388 19.16 -12.85 -16.40
CA GLU A 388 19.75 -12.04 -17.46
C GLU A 388 21.26 -12.32 -17.54
N ARG A 389 21.69 -13.18 -18.49
CA ARG A 389 23.09 -13.64 -18.64
C ARG A 389 24.14 -12.53 -18.64
N ALA A 390 23.80 -11.32 -19.10
CA ALA A 390 24.72 -10.18 -19.14
C ALA A 390 24.91 -9.47 -17.79
N THR A 391 24.01 -9.67 -16.83
CA THR A 391 24.02 -8.96 -15.53
C THR A 391 24.00 -9.89 -14.31
N GLY A 392 23.68 -11.18 -14.50
CA GLY A 392 23.45 -12.15 -13.44
C GLY A 392 22.16 -11.91 -12.63
N ARG A 393 21.33 -10.93 -13.00
CA ARG A 393 20.15 -10.54 -12.22
C ARG A 393 18.91 -11.30 -12.68
N GLN A 394 18.02 -11.58 -11.73
CA GLN A 394 16.68 -12.09 -12.06
C GLN A 394 15.88 -11.03 -12.82
N ARG A 395 15.10 -11.47 -13.81
CA ARG A 395 14.15 -10.68 -14.59
C ARG A 395 12.85 -11.43 -14.75
N ARG A 396 11.73 -10.69 -14.74
CA ARG A 396 10.42 -11.20 -15.15
C ARG A 396 10.21 -10.89 -16.63
N GLN A 397 10.35 -11.91 -17.48
CA GLN A 397 9.93 -11.80 -18.87
C GLN A 397 8.39 -11.86 -18.93
N LEU A 398 7.76 -10.80 -19.43
CA LEU A 398 6.31 -10.76 -19.63
C LEU A 398 5.90 -11.75 -20.73
N MET A 399 4.87 -12.56 -20.45
CA MET A 399 4.21 -13.46 -21.39
C MET A 399 2.87 -12.87 -21.86
N ILE A 400 1.95 -12.61 -20.94
CA ILE A 400 0.61 -12.07 -21.22
C ILE A 400 0.41 -10.85 -20.32
N ALA A 401 0.13 -9.68 -20.90
CA ALA A 401 -0.12 -8.46 -20.14
C ALA A 401 -1.46 -8.55 -19.38
N ARG A 402 -1.61 -7.84 -18.25
CA ARG A 402 -2.95 -7.64 -17.65
C ARG A 402 -3.93 -7.00 -18.65
N ASN A 403 -5.23 -7.18 -18.42
CA ASN A 403 -6.31 -6.75 -19.29
C ASN A 403 -6.26 -7.34 -20.72
N THR A 404 -5.55 -8.46 -20.93
CA THR A 404 -5.66 -9.23 -22.17
C THR A 404 -6.99 -10.00 -22.17
N PRO A 405 -7.82 -9.91 -23.22
CA PRO A 405 -9.05 -10.69 -23.33
C PRO A 405 -8.79 -12.20 -23.28
N LEU A 406 -9.67 -12.94 -22.60
CA LEU A 406 -9.61 -14.39 -22.45
C LEU A 406 -10.56 -15.11 -23.42
N PRO A 407 -10.23 -16.32 -23.90
CA PRO A 407 -9.00 -17.07 -23.63
C PRO A 407 -7.78 -16.46 -24.34
N ALA A 408 -6.59 -16.62 -23.76
CA ALA A 408 -5.35 -16.00 -24.24
C ALA A 408 -4.20 -17.01 -24.29
N THR A 409 -3.49 -17.06 -25.42
CA THR A 409 -2.35 -17.98 -25.62
C THR A 409 -1.09 -17.21 -26.01
N GLN A 410 0.02 -17.44 -25.30
CA GLN A 410 1.35 -16.96 -25.65
C GLN A 410 2.32 -18.13 -25.76
N ARG A 411 3.29 -18.05 -26.68
CA ARG A 411 4.38 -19.03 -26.78
C ARG A 411 5.74 -18.37 -26.63
N HIS A 412 6.69 -19.09 -26.04
CA HIS A 412 8.07 -18.66 -25.90
C HIS A 412 9.04 -19.84 -25.99
N VAL A 413 10.25 -19.61 -26.51
CA VAL A 413 11.26 -20.66 -26.68
C VAL A 413 12.31 -20.55 -25.58
N PHE A 414 12.42 -21.59 -24.76
CA PHE A 414 13.43 -21.74 -23.71
C PHE A 414 14.48 -22.76 -24.18
N PRO A 415 15.61 -22.32 -24.76
CA PRO A 415 16.60 -23.23 -25.31
C PRO A 415 17.39 -23.97 -24.21
N THR A 416 17.90 -25.16 -24.52
CA THR A 416 18.94 -25.81 -23.68
C THR A 416 20.17 -24.91 -23.58
N LEU A 417 20.81 -24.91 -22.42
CA LEU A 417 21.99 -24.14 -22.10
C LEU A 417 23.28 -24.94 -22.38
N GLU A 418 23.22 -26.26 -22.21
CA GLU A 418 24.33 -27.21 -22.27
C GLU A 418 24.01 -28.40 -23.20
N ASP A 419 25.05 -29.12 -23.64
CA ASP A 419 24.91 -30.37 -24.40
C ASP A 419 24.42 -31.51 -23.49
N ASP A 420 23.60 -32.42 -24.04
CA ASP A 420 22.89 -33.51 -23.33
C ASP A 420 22.05 -33.05 -22.11
N GLN A 421 21.62 -31.78 -22.06
CA GLN A 421 20.79 -31.27 -20.96
C GLN A 421 19.46 -32.03 -20.85
N ARG A 422 19.21 -32.63 -19.68
CA ARG A 422 18.10 -33.59 -19.46
C ARG A 422 16.74 -32.99 -19.10
N SER A 423 16.70 -31.71 -18.72
CA SER A 423 15.47 -31.00 -18.36
C SER A 423 15.61 -29.47 -18.51
N VAL A 424 14.48 -28.78 -18.67
CA VAL A 424 14.38 -27.30 -18.61
C VAL A 424 13.37 -26.92 -17.53
N VAL A 425 13.68 -25.93 -16.71
CA VAL A 425 12.79 -25.41 -15.64
C VAL A 425 12.32 -24.01 -16.01
N VAL A 426 11.01 -23.79 -15.97
CA VAL A 426 10.37 -22.51 -16.25
C VAL A 426 9.58 -22.07 -15.01
N ASN A 427 10.07 -21.03 -14.33
CA ASN A 427 9.44 -20.49 -13.11
C ASN A 427 8.34 -19.51 -13.49
N VAL A 428 7.06 -19.86 -13.27
CA VAL A 428 5.91 -19.10 -13.76
C VAL A 428 5.31 -18.24 -12.63
N VAL A 429 5.06 -16.96 -12.92
CA VAL A 429 4.61 -15.98 -11.93
C VAL A 429 3.53 -15.05 -12.45
N GLU A 430 2.69 -14.54 -11.55
CA GLU A 430 1.66 -13.52 -11.82
C GLU A 430 1.99 -12.21 -11.10
N GLY A 431 1.81 -11.07 -11.77
CA GLY A 431 2.08 -9.75 -11.20
C GLY A 431 3.57 -9.49 -10.94
N GLY A 432 3.86 -8.63 -9.95
CA GLY A 432 5.21 -8.14 -9.65
C GLY A 432 5.80 -7.19 -10.70
N ASP A 433 7.04 -6.77 -10.47
CA ASP A 433 7.77 -5.83 -11.32
C ASP A 433 8.67 -6.53 -12.38
N ALA A 434 9.48 -5.74 -13.12
CA ALA A 434 10.38 -6.23 -14.16
C ALA A 434 11.56 -7.10 -13.66
N SER A 435 11.86 -7.12 -12.35
CA SER A 435 12.80 -8.05 -11.71
C SER A 435 12.13 -9.34 -11.23
N GLY A 436 10.80 -9.33 -11.09
CA GLY A 436 10.02 -10.41 -10.48
C GLY A 436 9.76 -10.21 -8.99
N ASN A 437 10.26 -9.12 -8.39
CA ASN A 437 9.90 -8.76 -7.02
C ASN A 437 8.38 -8.53 -6.91
N GLN A 438 7.80 -8.97 -5.80
CA GLN A 438 6.34 -8.90 -5.52
C GLN A 438 5.46 -9.71 -6.49
N ALA A 439 6.03 -10.55 -7.36
CA ALA A 439 5.25 -11.47 -8.18
C ALA A 439 4.76 -12.67 -7.33
N THR A 440 3.51 -13.09 -7.54
CA THR A 440 3.01 -14.34 -6.96
C THR A 440 3.58 -15.51 -7.74
N SER A 441 4.20 -16.49 -7.06
CA SER A 441 4.58 -17.74 -7.70
C SER A 441 3.34 -18.55 -8.03
N ILE A 442 3.15 -18.91 -9.30
CA ILE A 442 2.10 -19.86 -9.72
C ILE A 442 2.65 -21.27 -9.56
N GLY A 443 3.88 -21.49 -10.03
CA GLY A 443 4.57 -22.76 -9.90
C GLY A 443 5.80 -22.91 -10.79
N LYS A 444 6.44 -24.08 -10.73
CA LYS A 444 7.52 -24.46 -11.65
C LYS A 444 6.99 -25.43 -12.71
N CYS A 445 7.17 -25.08 -13.97
CA CYS A 445 6.99 -25.98 -15.10
C CYS A 445 8.31 -26.72 -15.33
N LEU A 446 8.35 -28.01 -14.95
CA LEU A 446 9.51 -28.87 -15.18
C LEU A 446 9.31 -29.64 -16.49
N VAL A 447 10.08 -29.27 -17.51
CA VAL A 447 10.17 -30.00 -18.77
C VAL A 447 11.21 -31.12 -18.61
N SER A 448 10.79 -32.30 -18.15
CA SER A 448 11.67 -33.44 -17.88
C SER A 448 11.78 -34.42 -19.05
N GLY A 449 12.70 -35.39 -18.95
CA GLY A 449 12.77 -36.51 -19.88
C GLY A 449 13.21 -36.14 -21.30
N LEU A 450 14.05 -35.11 -21.43
CA LEU A 450 14.67 -34.75 -22.71
C LEU A 450 15.58 -35.91 -23.18
N PRO A 451 15.57 -36.29 -24.47
CA PRO A 451 16.35 -37.41 -24.98
C PRO A 451 17.86 -37.15 -24.98
N ALA A 452 18.63 -38.24 -25.12
CA ALA A 452 20.08 -38.18 -25.13
C ALA A 452 20.64 -37.59 -26.44
N GLY A 453 21.77 -36.89 -26.36
CA GLY A 453 22.48 -36.33 -27.51
C GLY A 453 21.86 -35.06 -28.10
N LEU A 454 20.99 -34.36 -27.36
CA LEU A 454 20.55 -33.03 -27.76
C LEU A 454 21.69 -32.02 -27.58
N PRO A 455 22.02 -31.20 -28.60
CA PRO A 455 23.02 -30.15 -28.46
C PRO A 455 22.52 -29.00 -27.59
N ALA A 456 23.44 -28.21 -27.05
CA ALA A 456 23.18 -26.90 -26.48
C ALA A 456 22.44 -26.02 -27.50
N ARG A 457 21.58 -25.14 -26.99
CA ARG A 457 20.67 -24.28 -27.77
C ARG A 457 19.54 -25.02 -28.52
N THR A 458 19.27 -26.29 -28.21
CA THR A 458 18.07 -26.99 -28.69
C THR A 458 16.82 -26.25 -28.19
N PRO A 459 15.88 -25.84 -29.07
CA PRO A 459 14.69 -25.11 -28.67
C PRO A 459 13.68 -26.03 -27.95
N VAL A 460 13.22 -25.61 -26.77
CA VAL A 460 11.99 -26.11 -26.14
C VAL A 460 10.94 -25.01 -26.24
N GLU A 461 9.85 -25.26 -26.95
CA GLU A 461 8.74 -24.33 -27.11
C GLU A 461 7.76 -24.54 -25.94
N VAL A 462 7.52 -23.49 -25.16
CA VAL A 462 6.57 -23.52 -24.03
C VAL A 462 5.41 -22.59 -24.34
N THR A 463 4.20 -23.15 -24.27
CA THR A 463 2.94 -22.45 -24.47
C THR A 463 2.31 -22.17 -23.11
N PHE A 464 1.83 -20.94 -22.92
CA PHE A 464 1.08 -20.47 -21.77
C PHE A 464 -0.33 -20.12 -22.26
N GLU A 465 -1.35 -20.68 -21.63
CA GLU A 465 -2.74 -20.59 -22.09
C GLU A 465 -3.67 -20.31 -20.90
N TYR A 466 -4.29 -19.13 -20.88
CA TYR A 466 -5.40 -18.84 -19.98
C TYR A 466 -6.72 -19.25 -20.64
N ALA A 467 -7.48 -20.11 -19.98
CA ALA A 467 -8.87 -20.41 -20.31
C ALA A 467 -9.82 -19.24 -19.99
N GLU A 468 -11.07 -19.31 -20.45
CA GLU A 468 -12.12 -18.30 -20.28
C GLU A 468 -12.39 -17.87 -18.81
N ASN A 469 -12.18 -18.79 -17.87
CA ASN A 469 -12.32 -18.57 -16.41
C ASN A 469 -11.00 -18.16 -15.71
N GLY A 470 -9.98 -17.78 -16.47
CA GLY A 470 -8.70 -17.27 -15.94
C GLY A 470 -7.78 -18.36 -15.37
N ARG A 471 -8.04 -19.64 -15.65
CA ARG A 471 -7.18 -20.76 -15.23
C ARG A 471 -6.04 -20.96 -16.22
N LEU A 472 -4.81 -21.07 -15.69
CA LEU A 472 -3.60 -21.23 -16.50
C LEU A 472 -3.29 -22.70 -16.77
N MET A 473 -3.14 -23.03 -18.05
CA MET A 473 -2.42 -24.20 -18.53
C MET A 473 -1.05 -23.79 -19.06
N VAL A 474 -0.06 -24.65 -18.88
CA VAL A 474 1.25 -24.55 -19.52
C VAL A 474 1.49 -25.86 -20.27
N GLN A 475 2.13 -25.82 -21.44
CA GLN A 475 2.49 -27.02 -22.22
C GLN A 475 3.91 -26.86 -22.80
N ALA A 476 4.66 -27.96 -22.94
CA ALA A 476 6.02 -27.95 -23.46
C ALA A 476 6.24 -28.93 -24.61
N TRP A 477 6.87 -28.45 -25.69
CA TRP A 477 7.02 -29.13 -26.96
C TRP A 477 8.47 -29.05 -27.47
N LEU A 478 9.00 -30.15 -28.01
CA LEU A 478 10.31 -30.17 -28.67
C LEU A 478 10.11 -30.33 -30.19
N PRO A 479 10.16 -29.23 -30.98
CA PRO A 479 9.92 -29.28 -32.41
C PRO A 479 11.00 -30.03 -33.19
N THR A 480 12.24 -30.08 -32.69
CA THR A 480 13.38 -30.78 -33.32
C THR A 480 13.20 -32.30 -33.43
N ILE A 481 12.31 -32.89 -32.62
CA ILE A 481 12.08 -34.34 -32.52
C ILE A 481 10.58 -34.71 -32.56
N ASN A 482 9.71 -33.73 -32.83
CA ASN A 482 8.24 -33.89 -32.85
C ASN A 482 7.69 -34.61 -31.61
N LYS A 483 8.13 -34.20 -30.41
CA LYS A 483 7.80 -34.86 -29.14
C LYS A 483 7.24 -33.86 -28.14
N ALA A 484 6.07 -34.17 -27.57
CA ALA A 484 5.57 -33.51 -26.37
C ALA A 484 6.39 -33.95 -25.15
N ALA A 485 6.74 -33.01 -24.28
CA ALA A 485 7.34 -33.32 -22.99
C ALA A 485 6.22 -33.49 -21.94
N THR A 486 6.39 -34.43 -21.02
CA THR A 486 5.49 -34.55 -19.86
C THR A 486 5.65 -33.30 -19.01
N LEU A 487 4.53 -32.64 -18.73
CA LEU A 487 4.47 -31.42 -17.96
C LEU A 487 3.97 -31.73 -16.55
N GLU A 488 4.80 -31.41 -15.56
CA GLU A 488 4.39 -31.29 -14.17
C GLU A 488 4.52 -29.82 -13.78
N ILE A 489 3.41 -29.23 -13.32
CA ILE A 489 3.43 -27.91 -12.66
C ILE A 489 3.46 -28.17 -11.17
N GLU A 490 4.62 -27.98 -10.56
CA GLU A 490 4.75 -27.83 -9.10
C GLU A 490 4.03 -26.53 -8.71
N ARG A 491 2.72 -26.62 -8.44
CA ARG A 491 1.90 -25.47 -8.01
C ARG A 491 2.34 -25.00 -6.64
N ALA A 492 2.56 -23.70 -6.49
CA ALA A 492 3.07 -23.12 -5.24
C ALA A 492 2.02 -23.02 -4.12
N SER A 493 0.75 -23.35 -4.41
CA SER A 493 -0.41 -23.13 -3.54
C SER A 493 -1.63 -23.94 -4.03
N GLY A 494 -2.68 -23.98 -3.21
CA GLY A 494 -3.85 -24.86 -3.37
C GLY A 494 -3.66 -26.21 -2.67
N LEU A 495 -4.66 -27.08 -2.74
CA LEU A 495 -4.56 -28.44 -2.21
C LEU A 495 -3.94 -29.39 -3.23
N SER A 496 -2.88 -30.11 -2.82
CA SER A 496 -2.45 -31.34 -3.48
C SER A 496 -3.48 -32.44 -3.24
N GLU A 497 -3.52 -33.47 -4.10
CA GLU A 497 -4.44 -34.60 -3.89
C GLU A 497 -4.15 -35.36 -2.56
N GLU A 498 -2.92 -35.30 -2.05
CA GLU A 498 -2.56 -35.80 -0.71
C GLU A 498 -3.20 -34.96 0.42
N ARG A 499 -3.06 -33.62 0.39
CA ARG A 499 -3.73 -32.74 1.37
C ARG A 499 -5.25 -32.88 1.25
N TYR A 500 -5.78 -32.97 0.04
CA TYR A 500 -7.20 -33.19 -0.21
C TYR A 500 -7.68 -34.52 0.40
N ALA A 501 -6.95 -35.63 0.21
CA ALA A 501 -7.27 -36.93 0.78
C ALA A 501 -7.19 -36.95 2.32
N ALA A 502 -6.29 -36.15 2.92
CA ALA A 502 -6.20 -35.99 4.37
C ALA A 502 -7.33 -35.13 4.98
N TRP A 503 -7.73 -34.05 4.30
CA TRP A 503 -8.73 -33.10 4.83
C TRP A 503 -10.18 -33.44 4.48
N ALA A 504 -10.47 -34.02 3.32
CA ALA A 504 -11.86 -34.32 2.90
C ALA A 504 -12.63 -35.23 3.89
N PRO A 505 -12.04 -36.31 4.45
CA PRO A 505 -12.73 -37.12 5.45
C PRO A 505 -13.02 -36.33 6.74
N ARG A 506 -12.10 -35.43 7.13
CA ARG A 506 -12.22 -34.63 8.36
C ARG A 506 -13.30 -33.55 8.24
N VAL A 507 -13.37 -32.87 7.09
CA VAL A 507 -14.44 -31.92 6.73
C VAL A 507 -15.81 -32.59 6.68
N GLU A 508 -15.87 -33.86 6.26
CA GLU A 508 -17.14 -34.61 6.31
C GLU A 508 -17.51 -35.06 7.74
N GLN A 509 -16.52 -35.44 8.55
CA GLN A 509 -16.68 -35.83 9.97
C GLN A 509 -16.90 -34.66 10.94
N GLY A 510 -16.77 -33.39 10.51
CA GLY A 510 -17.02 -32.22 11.35
C GLY A 510 -15.81 -31.66 12.11
N LEU A 511 -14.60 -32.15 11.85
CA LEU A 511 -13.33 -31.69 12.47
C LEU A 511 -13.29 -31.79 14.02
N PRO A 512 -13.54 -32.99 14.60
CA PRO A 512 -13.57 -33.21 16.04
C PRO A 512 -12.22 -32.96 16.74
N ASP A 513 -12.26 -32.80 18.06
CA ASP A 513 -11.09 -32.41 18.85
C ASP A 513 -10.12 -33.55 19.15
N GLN A 514 -8.92 -33.44 18.56
CA GLN A 514 -7.82 -34.38 18.76
C GLN A 514 -7.41 -34.48 20.25
N THR A 515 -7.56 -33.41 21.04
CA THR A 515 -7.27 -33.42 22.49
C THR A 515 -8.21 -34.35 23.27
N LEU A 516 -9.47 -34.50 22.81
CA LEU A 516 -10.43 -35.44 23.40
C LEU A 516 -10.12 -36.89 23.00
N THR A 517 -9.56 -37.13 21.81
CA THR A 517 -9.20 -38.48 21.34
C THR A 517 -8.04 -39.14 22.10
N GLY A 518 -7.39 -38.41 23.02
CA GLY A 518 -6.19 -38.87 23.73
C GLY A 518 -6.32 -39.11 25.24
N GLN A 519 -7.47 -38.87 25.89
CA GLN A 519 -7.58 -38.92 27.36
C GLN A 519 -8.24 -40.18 27.96
N ASP A 520 -8.92 -41.02 27.17
CA ASP A 520 -9.62 -42.23 27.66
C ASP A 520 -8.74 -43.50 27.77
N SER A 521 -7.50 -43.38 28.28
CA SER A 521 -6.71 -44.57 28.69
C SER A 521 -5.57 -44.29 29.70
N ASN A 522 -5.87 -44.41 31.00
CA ASN A 522 -4.95 -44.62 32.15
C ASN A 522 -3.77 -43.62 32.34
N GLY A 523 -3.52 -43.04 33.51
CA GLY A 523 -4.20 -43.13 34.81
C GLY A 523 -3.27 -42.68 35.95
N ASP A 524 -3.84 -42.04 36.97
CA ASP A 524 -3.30 -41.73 38.32
C ASP A 524 -1.80 -41.41 38.51
N ALA A 525 -1.50 -40.12 38.74
CA ALA A 525 -0.30 -39.68 39.47
C ALA A 525 -0.60 -38.37 40.23
N THR A 526 -0.36 -38.36 41.54
CA THR A 526 -0.64 -37.21 42.41
C THR A 526 0.40 -36.09 42.33
N SER A 527 0.02 -34.92 42.85
CA SER A 527 0.88 -33.76 43.04
C SER A 527 2.19 -34.05 43.78
N ASP A 528 3.27 -33.40 43.36
CA ASP A 528 4.11 -32.60 44.26
C ASP A 528 4.84 -31.49 43.48
N GLN A 529 4.99 -30.31 44.08
CA GLN A 529 5.99 -29.32 43.69
C GLN A 529 7.21 -29.46 44.64
N PRO A 530 8.39 -28.99 44.22
CA PRO A 530 8.85 -27.78 44.91
C PRO A 530 9.56 -26.76 44.00
N GLU A 531 9.69 -25.55 44.55
CA GLU A 531 10.53 -24.47 44.05
C GLU A 531 12.02 -24.83 44.08
N VAL A 532 12.82 -24.31 43.15
CA VAL A 532 14.26 -24.04 43.35
C VAL A 532 14.61 -22.72 42.68
N ALA A 533 15.35 -21.86 43.37
CA ALA A 533 15.88 -20.60 42.84
C ALA A 533 17.42 -20.65 42.74
N LEU A 534 17.97 -19.81 41.84
CA LEU A 534 19.32 -19.21 41.85
C LEU A 534 20.50 -20.06 42.40
N ASP A 535 21.44 -20.44 41.53
CA ASP A 535 22.65 -19.62 41.28
C ASP A 535 23.38 -20.09 39.99
N ALA A 536 24.43 -19.39 39.57
CA ALA A 536 25.12 -19.57 38.29
C ALA A 536 26.46 -20.31 38.38
N SER A 537 26.83 -21.05 37.32
CA SER A 537 28.25 -21.33 36.98
C SER A 537 28.42 -21.65 35.48
N LEU A 538 29.26 -20.86 34.80
CA LEU A 538 29.92 -21.22 33.53
C LEU A 538 31.26 -21.96 33.86
N PRO A 539 31.96 -22.68 32.93
CA PRO A 539 32.04 -22.35 31.50
C PRO A 539 32.17 -23.47 30.44
N VAL A 540 31.69 -23.14 29.23
CA VAL A 540 32.33 -23.28 27.90
C VAL A 540 33.34 -24.42 27.66
N SER A 541 32.96 -25.40 26.82
CA SER A 541 33.76 -26.06 25.75
C SER A 541 33.07 -27.37 25.28
N SER A 542 33.30 -27.93 24.09
CA SER A 542 33.68 -27.38 22.77
C SER A 542 33.51 -28.46 21.67
N PHE A 543 33.23 -28.04 20.43
CA PHE A 543 33.51 -28.75 19.16
C PHE A 543 32.92 -30.16 18.86
N SER A 544 32.32 -30.27 17.66
CA SER A 544 32.33 -31.42 16.72
C SER A 544 31.71 -32.78 17.10
N GLY A 545 31.14 -33.49 16.11
CA GLY A 545 30.92 -34.94 16.23
C GLY A 545 29.77 -35.50 15.39
N ASN A 546 30.06 -35.78 14.12
CA ASN A 546 29.22 -36.48 13.12
C ASN A 546 28.52 -37.79 13.59
N GLU A 547 27.49 -38.18 12.82
CA GLU A 547 27.07 -39.59 12.54
C GLU A 547 26.45 -40.43 13.69
N SER A 548 25.59 -41.44 13.45
CA SER A 548 24.67 -41.69 12.31
C SER A 548 23.63 -42.78 12.66
N ALA A 549 22.44 -42.68 12.04
CA ALA A 549 21.47 -43.72 11.64
C ALA A 549 21.19 -45.01 12.47
N SER A 550 19.88 -45.35 12.56
CA SER A 550 19.30 -46.71 12.69
C SER A 550 19.49 -47.45 14.04
N GLU A 551 18.64 -48.42 14.44
CA GLU A 551 17.47 -49.07 13.81
C GLU A 551 16.40 -49.46 14.88
N THR A 552 15.30 -50.17 14.51
CA THR A 552 14.12 -50.39 15.38
C THR A 552 13.87 -51.86 15.87
N PRO A 553 12.66 -52.48 15.87
CA PRO A 553 11.95 -52.99 17.08
C PRO A 553 11.81 -54.56 17.11
N PRO A 554 10.95 -55.29 17.90
CA PRO A 554 9.78 -54.90 18.70
C PRO A 554 9.61 -55.66 20.10
N PRO A 555 8.51 -56.36 20.54
CA PRO A 555 8.12 -56.49 21.99
C PRO A 555 7.85 -57.98 22.41
N PRO A 556 6.76 -58.46 23.09
CA PRO A 556 5.80 -57.94 24.11
C PRO A 556 5.52 -58.92 25.31
N THR A 557 4.58 -58.62 26.26
CA THR A 557 3.42 -59.49 26.70
C THR A 557 2.66 -59.08 28.00
N THR A 558 1.31 -58.92 27.90
CA THR A 558 0.13 -59.38 28.74
C THR A 558 0.20 -59.62 30.29
N ARG A 559 -0.87 -59.63 31.13
CA ARG A 559 -2.31 -60.07 30.97
C ARG A 559 -3.23 -59.80 32.23
N ALA A 560 -4.58 -59.68 32.04
CA ALA A 560 -5.72 -60.04 32.96
C ALA A 560 -5.98 -59.24 34.29
N GLU A 561 -7.17 -59.16 34.96
CA GLU A 561 -8.62 -59.51 34.68
C GLU A 561 -9.60 -58.85 35.72
N ARG A 562 -10.87 -58.53 35.34
CA ARG A 562 -12.17 -58.49 36.13
C ARG A 562 -12.34 -57.56 37.38
N ALA A 563 -13.55 -57.20 37.90
CA ALA A 563 -14.96 -57.02 37.41
C ALA A 563 -15.90 -56.43 38.53
N GLU A 564 -17.10 -55.90 38.17
CA GLU A 564 -18.33 -55.69 39.03
C GLU A 564 -18.32 -54.64 40.21
N VAL A 565 -19.41 -54.05 40.77
CA VAL A 565 -20.76 -53.58 40.30
C VAL A 565 -21.52 -52.71 41.40
N ALA A 566 -22.39 -51.75 41.01
CA ALA A 566 -23.59 -51.15 41.70
C ALA A 566 -23.61 -50.14 42.91
N THR A 567 -24.23 -48.96 42.66
CA THR A 567 -25.36 -48.23 43.37
C THR A 567 -25.32 -47.47 44.74
N VAL A 568 -25.72 -46.16 44.69
CA VAL A 568 -26.75 -45.40 45.51
C VAL A 568 -26.39 -44.59 46.81
N SER A 569 -27.16 -43.49 47.04
CA SER A 569 -27.03 -42.30 47.94
C SER A 569 -27.44 -42.43 49.43
N PRO A 570 -27.18 -41.43 50.34
CA PRO A 570 -28.04 -40.23 50.65
C PRO A 570 -27.18 -38.95 51.03
N PRO A 571 -27.51 -37.92 51.90
CA PRO A 571 -28.71 -37.45 52.66
C PRO A 571 -29.02 -35.89 52.59
N ALA A 572 -29.19 -35.15 53.72
CA ALA A 572 -29.60 -33.71 53.89
C ALA A 572 -29.06 -33.09 55.24
N THR A 573 -29.39 -31.91 55.86
CA THR A 573 -30.60 -31.01 55.90
C THR A 573 -30.37 -29.66 56.69
N ALA A 574 -31.24 -28.63 56.49
CA ALA A 574 -31.64 -27.50 57.42
C ALA A 574 -30.68 -26.27 57.67
N ALA A 575 -31.08 -25.05 58.13
CA ALA A 575 -32.36 -24.47 58.67
C ALA A 575 -32.53 -22.91 58.42
N THR A 576 -33.72 -22.29 58.62
CA THR A 576 -33.98 -20.83 58.32
C THR A 576 -35.24 -20.19 59.02
N PRO A 577 -35.20 -18.91 59.50
CA PRO A 577 -36.39 -18.12 59.93
C PRO A 577 -36.47 -16.60 59.52
N HIS A 578 -37.61 -15.93 59.82
CA HIS A 578 -37.98 -14.47 59.82
C HIS A 578 -37.87 -13.61 58.50
N GLN A 579 -38.90 -13.06 57.82
CA GLN A 579 -40.15 -12.29 58.16
C GLN A 579 -39.92 -10.75 58.33
N GLN A 580 -40.78 -9.79 57.91
CA GLN A 580 -42.09 -9.78 57.20
C GLN A 580 -42.37 -8.37 56.57
N THR A 581 -43.18 -8.19 55.50
CA THR A 581 -44.60 -7.72 55.50
C THR A 581 -45.15 -7.54 54.05
N GLN A 582 -46.46 -7.38 53.83
CA GLN A 582 -47.15 -7.21 52.53
C GLN A 582 -48.47 -6.38 52.70
N PRO A 583 -49.13 -5.82 51.64
CA PRO A 583 -50.28 -6.54 51.02
C PRO A 583 -50.70 -6.18 49.54
N VAL A 584 -51.32 -7.16 48.82
CA VAL A 584 -52.55 -7.11 47.93
C VAL A 584 -52.73 -5.93 46.92
N ALA A 585 -52.83 -6.04 45.57
CA ALA A 585 -53.58 -6.89 44.58
C ALA A 585 -55.07 -6.47 44.33
N PRO A 586 -55.92 -7.05 43.40
CA PRO A 586 -55.76 -8.00 42.26
C PRO A 586 -56.66 -7.75 40.97
N HIS A 587 -56.72 -8.71 40.02
CA HIS A 587 -57.84 -9.07 39.05
C HIS A 587 -58.12 -8.27 37.73
N THR A 588 -58.84 -8.79 36.70
CA THR A 588 -58.64 -9.96 35.75
C THR A 588 -59.70 -10.06 34.61
N ALA A 589 -59.28 -10.22 33.33
CA ALA A 589 -60.03 -10.76 32.16
C ALA A 589 -61.37 -10.05 31.74
N PRO A 590 -62.22 -10.49 30.75
CA PRO A 590 -62.12 -11.56 29.73
C PRO A 590 -62.67 -11.26 28.28
N VAL A 591 -62.39 -12.16 27.29
CA VAL A 591 -63.20 -12.49 26.07
C VAL A 591 -63.46 -11.41 24.96
N VAL A 592 -63.68 -11.81 23.69
CA VAL A 592 -63.68 -10.91 22.49
C VAL A 592 -64.68 -11.34 21.38
N PRO A 593 -65.55 -10.44 20.86
CA PRO A 593 -66.05 -10.58 19.47
C PRO A 593 -66.41 -9.30 18.65
N LYS A 594 -66.01 -9.29 17.36
CA LYS A 594 -66.73 -8.79 16.14
C LYS A 594 -67.32 -7.33 16.01
N SER A 595 -66.69 -6.58 15.10
CA SER A 595 -67.24 -5.98 13.83
C SER A 595 -68.16 -4.72 13.75
N ALA A 596 -67.62 -3.69 13.06
CA ALA A 596 -68.12 -3.06 11.79
C ALA A 596 -68.92 -1.72 11.74
N VAL A 597 -68.82 -1.08 10.54
CA VAL A 597 -69.57 0.05 9.94
C VAL A 597 -69.15 1.49 10.32
N GLY A 598 -68.94 2.44 9.40
CA GLY A 598 -68.82 2.33 7.92
C GLY A 598 -68.97 3.66 7.11
N ALA A 599 -68.91 3.52 5.76
CA ALA A 599 -69.22 4.50 4.69
C ALA A 599 -68.20 5.66 4.47
N ALA A 600 -67.97 6.22 3.26
CA ALA A 600 -68.60 6.13 1.92
C ALA A 600 -67.56 6.59 0.82
N THR A 601 -67.68 6.57 -0.53
CA THR A 601 -68.61 6.00 -1.56
C THR A 601 -67.97 6.09 -2.98
N THR A 602 -68.39 5.23 -3.94
CA THR A 602 -68.30 5.38 -5.45
C THR A 602 -66.92 5.53 -6.13
N ASN A 603 -66.63 5.11 -7.38
CA ASN A 603 -67.24 4.24 -8.43
C ASN A 603 -66.11 3.90 -9.46
N GLY A 604 -66.08 2.81 -10.25
CA GLY A 604 -66.90 1.59 -10.30
C GLY A 604 -66.79 0.83 -11.65
N ARG A 605 -66.96 -0.51 -11.63
CA ARG A 605 -67.10 -1.47 -12.77
C ARG A 605 -65.83 -1.82 -13.59
N GLY A 606 -65.56 -3.08 -13.97
CA GLY A 606 -66.10 -4.38 -13.49
C GLY A 606 -66.05 -5.56 -14.51
N ALA A 607 -66.09 -6.81 -13.99
CA ALA A 607 -66.37 -8.10 -14.69
C ALA A 607 -65.36 -8.57 -15.77
N THR A 608 -65.12 -9.87 -16.07
CA THR A 608 -65.47 -11.22 -15.53
C THR A 608 -64.39 -12.19 -16.11
N LYS A 609 -63.76 -13.18 -15.44
CA LYS A 609 -64.20 -14.31 -14.58
C LYS A 609 -64.89 -15.46 -15.36
N LEU A 610 -64.19 -16.59 -15.62
CA LEU A 610 -64.61 -17.98 -15.28
C LEU A 610 -63.70 -19.13 -15.86
N LYS A 611 -63.30 -20.06 -14.98
CA LYS A 611 -63.18 -21.55 -15.10
C LYS A 611 -62.41 -22.29 -16.23
N SER A 612 -61.66 -23.30 -15.77
CA SER A 612 -61.17 -24.54 -16.45
C SER A 612 -62.22 -25.68 -16.41
N PRO A 613 -61.95 -26.99 -16.71
CA PRO A 613 -60.79 -27.68 -17.32
C PRO A 613 -61.20 -28.64 -18.50
N ILE A 614 -60.33 -29.57 -18.95
CA ILE A 614 -60.60 -31.04 -19.12
C ILE A 614 -59.46 -31.83 -19.81
N THR A 615 -59.44 -33.14 -19.58
CA THR A 615 -58.40 -34.18 -19.75
C THR A 615 -57.86 -34.50 -21.17
N ALA A 616 -56.53 -34.65 -21.22
CA ALA A 616 -55.73 -35.76 -21.78
C ALA A 616 -56.31 -36.80 -22.77
N LYS A 617 -55.49 -37.16 -23.77
CA LYS A 617 -55.30 -38.54 -24.29
C LYS A 617 -54.02 -38.70 -25.12
N SER A 618 -53.19 -39.68 -24.78
CA SER A 618 -52.21 -40.29 -25.70
C SER A 618 -52.90 -41.36 -26.58
N PRO A 619 -52.28 -41.83 -27.66
CA PRO A 619 -51.41 -43.01 -27.49
C PRO A 619 -50.06 -42.91 -28.23
N ALA A 620 -49.12 -43.79 -27.87
CA ALA A 620 -47.84 -43.95 -28.54
C ALA A 620 -47.90 -45.03 -29.64
N GLN A 621 -46.89 -45.05 -30.53
CA GLN A 621 -46.51 -46.26 -31.25
C GLN A 621 -45.01 -46.27 -31.57
N GLU A 622 -44.33 -47.35 -31.19
CA GLU A 622 -42.91 -47.58 -31.47
C GLU A 622 -42.72 -48.23 -32.85
N ILE A 623 -41.62 -47.91 -33.54
CA ILE A 623 -40.97 -48.85 -34.46
C ILE A 623 -39.45 -48.80 -34.24
N SER A 624 -38.90 -49.91 -33.73
CA SER A 624 -37.46 -50.10 -33.52
C SER A 624 -36.75 -50.60 -34.79
N ARG A 625 -35.56 -50.04 -35.10
CA ARG A 625 -34.49 -50.73 -35.86
C ARG A 625 -33.09 -50.26 -35.44
N SER A 626 -32.18 -51.24 -35.30
CA SER A 626 -30.73 -51.11 -35.06
C SER A 626 -30.05 -52.42 -35.55
N PRO A 627 -28.71 -52.51 -35.63
CA PRO A 627 -27.72 -51.55 -36.13
C PRO A 627 -26.82 -52.18 -37.24
N ARG A 628 -25.90 -51.42 -37.87
CA ARG A 628 -24.72 -52.03 -38.56
C ARG A 628 -23.54 -51.07 -38.82
N PRO A 629 -22.30 -51.41 -38.40
CA PRO A 629 -21.04 -50.79 -38.83
C PRO A 629 -20.30 -51.69 -39.87
N PRO A 630 -19.02 -51.43 -40.25
CA PRO A 630 -18.33 -50.17 -40.58
C PRO A 630 -17.62 -50.21 -41.97
N ARG A 631 -17.01 -49.09 -42.44
CA ARG A 631 -15.66 -49.06 -43.07
C ARG A 631 -15.19 -47.65 -43.49
N PRO A 632 -13.88 -47.32 -43.34
CA PRO A 632 -13.18 -46.20 -44.01
C PRO A 632 -12.30 -46.73 -45.17
N PRO A 633 -11.34 -45.99 -45.78
CA PRO A 633 -11.08 -44.54 -45.82
C PRO A 633 -10.99 -43.96 -47.26
N VAL A 634 -10.87 -42.64 -47.40
CA VAL A 634 -10.21 -41.98 -48.57
C VAL A 634 -9.33 -40.83 -48.06
N LYS A 635 -8.12 -40.68 -48.62
CA LYS A 635 -7.25 -39.50 -48.41
C LYS A 635 -7.41 -38.54 -49.58
N PHE A 636 -7.41 -37.23 -49.30
CA PHE A 636 -6.93 -36.22 -50.26
C PHE A 636 -6.00 -35.24 -49.54
N SER A 637 -5.08 -34.64 -50.29
CA SER A 637 -4.00 -33.79 -49.80
C SER A 637 -3.85 -32.59 -50.73
N THR A 638 -4.02 -31.38 -50.19
CA THR A 638 -3.67 -30.10 -50.81
C THR A 638 -3.44 -29.07 -49.71
N GLU A 639 -2.41 -28.26 -49.87
CA GLU A 639 -2.13 -27.09 -49.06
C GLU A 639 -3.11 -25.94 -49.40
N PRO A 640 -3.36 -25.00 -48.48
CA PRO A 640 -3.72 -23.63 -48.81
C PRO A 640 -2.47 -22.74 -48.78
N ALA A 641 -2.13 -22.11 -49.89
CA ALA A 641 -1.10 -21.07 -49.92
C ALA A 641 -1.61 -19.78 -49.24
N ILE A 642 -0.72 -19.03 -48.60
CA ILE A 642 -1.04 -17.73 -48.00
C ILE A 642 -0.79 -16.64 -49.06
N GLU A 643 -1.87 -16.13 -49.67
CA GLU A 643 -1.79 -14.90 -50.48
C GLU A 643 -1.70 -13.66 -49.57
N VAL A 644 -0.62 -12.89 -49.71
CA VAL A 644 -0.47 -11.60 -49.03
C VAL A 644 -1.15 -10.51 -49.88
N ILE A 645 -2.43 -10.25 -49.60
CA ILE A 645 -3.16 -9.14 -50.22
C ILE A 645 -2.88 -7.86 -49.42
N ALA A 646 -1.97 -7.04 -49.93
CA ALA A 646 -1.82 -5.65 -49.48
C ALA A 646 -2.87 -4.78 -50.19
N ALA A 647 -3.72 -4.09 -49.42
CA ALA A 647 -4.73 -3.18 -49.94
C ALA A 647 -4.75 -1.86 -49.15
N SER A 648 -4.14 -0.82 -49.70
CA SER A 648 -4.39 0.57 -49.33
C SER A 648 -5.47 1.17 -50.24
N ASN A 649 -6.31 2.05 -49.70
CA ASN A 649 -6.87 3.22 -50.39
C ASN A 649 -7.69 4.10 -49.42
N ALA A 650 -7.84 5.38 -49.74
CA ALA A 650 -8.53 6.38 -48.93
C ALA A 650 -9.34 7.36 -49.81
N THR A 651 -10.37 7.99 -49.22
CA THR A 651 -11.30 9.00 -49.80
C THR A 651 -12.33 9.36 -48.69
N THR A 652 -12.90 10.55 -48.51
CA THR A 652 -12.65 11.96 -48.96
C THR A 652 -13.49 12.88 -48.04
N ALA A 653 -13.30 14.19 -47.93
CA ALA A 653 -12.37 15.09 -48.61
C ALA A 653 -11.49 15.86 -47.57
N ASP A 654 -11.34 17.19 -47.47
CA ASP A 654 -11.87 18.36 -48.19
C ASP A 654 -10.82 19.48 -48.28
N ALA A 655 -11.13 20.60 -48.96
CA ALA A 655 -10.14 21.40 -49.66
C ALA A 655 -9.83 22.80 -49.07
N ILE A 656 -8.61 23.29 -49.37
CA ILE A 656 -8.36 24.69 -49.79
C ILE A 656 -7.08 24.79 -50.66
N THR A 657 -7.28 25.20 -51.91
CA THR A 657 -6.47 26.05 -52.80
C THR A 657 -4.92 26.04 -52.79
N ALA A 658 -4.33 25.54 -53.90
CA ALA A 658 -3.20 26.03 -54.76
C ALA A 658 -1.99 26.83 -54.15
N THR A 659 -0.74 26.80 -54.68
CA THR A 659 -0.37 26.90 -56.11
C THR A 659 1.10 26.50 -56.42
N SER A 660 1.28 25.45 -57.27
CA SER A 660 2.24 25.31 -58.41
C SER A 660 3.79 25.42 -58.31
N LEU A 661 4.42 24.81 -59.33
CA LEU A 661 5.77 24.97 -59.94
C LEU A 661 7.00 24.20 -59.41
N LEU A 662 7.52 23.33 -60.32
CA LEU A 662 8.94 23.10 -60.69
C LEU A 662 9.89 22.45 -59.66
N GLU A 663 10.86 21.59 -60.02
CA GLU A 663 11.07 20.75 -61.22
C GLU A 663 11.95 19.52 -60.84
N ALA A 664 12.32 18.66 -61.78
CA ALA A 664 12.96 17.35 -61.53
C ALA A 664 14.52 17.36 -61.68
N PRO A 665 15.21 16.24 -61.99
CA PRO A 665 15.83 15.37 -60.98
C PRO A 665 17.36 15.17 -61.21
N SER A 666 18.04 14.32 -60.40
CA SER A 666 18.83 13.15 -60.88
C SER A 666 19.97 12.65 -59.97
N ALA A 667 20.13 11.31 -59.98
CA ALA A 667 21.40 10.55 -59.98
C ALA A 667 22.31 10.46 -58.74
N GLU A 668 23.00 9.32 -58.67
CA GLU A 668 23.90 8.87 -57.60
C GLU A 668 25.34 9.33 -57.83
N SER A 669 26.12 9.52 -56.76
CA SER A 669 27.47 8.92 -56.62
C SER A 669 28.19 9.30 -55.31
N THR A 670 28.67 8.28 -54.59
CA THR A 670 29.87 8.38 -53.72
C THR A 670 31.13 8.37 -54.61
N PRO A 671 32.31 8.92 -54.21
CA PRO A 671 32.84 8.82 -52.84
C PRO A 671 33.74 9.99 -52.32
N SER A 672 34.29 9.78 -51.11
CA SER A 672 35.54 10.36 -50.55
C SER A 672 35.58 11.85 -50.17
N SER A 673 36.14 12.12 -48.98
CA SER A 673 36.53 13.44 -48.47
C SER A 673 38.02 13.71 -48.78
N PRO A 674 38.45 14.97 -48.96
CA PRO A 674 39.21 15.64 -47.89
C PRO A 674 38.97 17.17 -47.75
N ALA A 675 39.62 17.80 -46.76
CA ALA A 675 39.34 19.17 -46.30
C ALA A 675 40.24 20.30 -46.86
N ALA A 676 39.71 21.54 -46.88
CA ALA A 676 40.40 22.83 -47.12
C ALA A 676 39.43 24.01 -46.87
N SER A 677 39.80 25.32 -46.75
CA SER A 677 40.99 26.05 -46.29
C SER A 677 40.73 27.59 -46.40
N ARG A 678 41.63 28.46 -45.84
CA ARG A 678 41.72 29.96 -45.95
C ARG A 678 40.77 30.76 -45.02
N ARG A 679 41.14 31.90 -44.38
CA ARG A 679 42.32 32.84 -44.35
C ARG A 679 42.19 33.74 -43.06
N SER A 680 43.12 34.59 -42.60
CA SER A 680 44.61 34.60 -42.47
C SER A 680 45.13 35.97 -41.93
N LYS A 681 46.26 36.01 -41.17
CA LYS A 681 47.13 37.18 -40.79
C LYS A 681 46.62 38.12 -39.67
N SER A 682 47.43 38.82 -38.83
CA SER A 682 48.87 38.79 -38.37
C SER A 682 49.08 39.94 -37.32
N HIS A 683 50.21 40.33 -36.66
CA HIS A 683 51.67 40.06 -36.74
C HIS A 683 52.46 40.66 -35.52
N LYS A 684 53.58 40.03 -35.05
CA LYS A 684 54.74 40.62 -34.27
C LYS A 684 54.49 41.13 -32.81
N LEU A 685 55.49 41.26 -31.90
CA LEU A 685 56.99 41.19 -31.95
C LEU A 685 57.60 40.61 -30.62
N SER A 686 58.93 40.43 -30.52
CA SER A 686 59.72 39.75 -29.45
C SER A 686 60.89 40.65 -28.94
N PRO A 687 62.01 40.26 -28.24
CA PRO A 687 62.57 38.97 -27.71
C PRO A 687 63.14 39.14 -26.23
N PRO A 688 64.25 38.51 -25.68
CA PRO A 688 65.13 37.36 -26.06
C PRO A 688 65.64 36.36 -24.94
N VAL A 689 66.31 35.26 -25.37
CA VAL A 689 67.49 34.53 -24.73
C VAL A 689 67.30 33.69 -23.41
N ALA A 690 67.94 32.52 -23.15
CA ALA A 690 68.58 31.42 -23.93
C ALA A 690 69.02 30.20 -23.02
N SER A 691 69.63 29.14 -23.60
CA SER A 691 70.54 28.09 -23.01
C SER A 691 70.10 26.59 -23.10
N ALA A 692 71.02 25.63 -22.87
CA ALA A 692 70.90 24.19 -23.21
C ALA A 692 71.87 23.19 -22.47
N ALA A 693 71.72 21.87 -22.76
CA ALA A 693 72.69 20.73 -22.67
C ALA A 693 72.60 19.66 -21.49
N PRO A 694 73.09 18.38 -21.68
CA PRO A 694 72.97 17.19 -20.77
C PRO A 694 74.38 16.64 -20.32
N PRO A 695 74.74 15.32 -20.05
CA PRO A 695 74.03 14.00 -19.93
C PRO A 695 74.55 12.97 -18.83
N LYS A 696 74.18 11.66 -18.95
CA LYS A 696 74.86 10.36 -18.54
C LYS A 696 74.73 9.72 -17.12
N ALA A 697 74.29 8.43 -17.03
CA ALA A 697 75.14 7.20 -16.83
C ALA A 697 74.50 5.95 -16.11
N THR A 698 74.42 4.78 -16.79
CA THR A 698 74.59 3.33 -16.35
C THR A 698 73.83 2.74 -15.10
N VAL A 699 73.62 1.42 -14.87
CA VAL A 699 74.28 0.12 -15.23
C VAL A 699 73.23 -1.01 -15.54
N GLU A 700 73.68 -2.16 -16.08
CA GLU A 700 72.96 -3.35 -16.60
C GLU A 700 72.63 -4.42 -15.49
N SER A 701 72.11 -5.66 -15.71
CA SER A 701 71.89 -6.58 -16.87
C SER A 701 70.81 -7.66 -16.51
N SER A 702 70.45 -8.76 -17.22
CA SER A 702 70.82 -9.43 -18.50
C SER A 702 69.70 -10.42 -19.00
N ALA A 703 69.84 -10.90 -20.25
CA ALA A 703 69.45 -12.18 -20.90
C ALA A 703 68.34 -13.14 -20.34
N ALA A 704 67.31 -13.62 -21.08
CA ALA A 704 67.16 -14.21 -22.45
C ALA A 704 67.23 -15.77 -22.46
N PRO A 705 66.66 -16.54 -23.44
CA PRO A 705 66.25 -16.13 -24.81
C PRO A 705 64.90 -16.69 -25.39
N GLU A 706 64.50 -16.16 -26.57
CA GLU A 706 64.01 -16.82 -27.82
C GLU A 706 62.87 -17.90 -27.83
N VAL A 707 62.00 -18.08 -28.86
CA VAL A 707 61.68 -17.31 -30.09
C VAL A 707 60.26 -17.66 -30.65
N GLU A 708 59.52 -16.63 -31.09
CA GLU A 708 58.66 -16.51 -32.30
C GLU A 708 57.82 -17.69 -32.86
N GLU A 709 56.47 -17.58 -32.89
CA GLU A 709 55.68 -17.24 -34.11
C GLU A 709 54.16 -17.02 -33.86
N ALA A 710 53.52 -16.23 -34.74
CA ALA A 710 52.08 -16.12 -35.11
C ALA A 710 50.94 -15.82 -34.06
N ILE A 711 49.94 -14.94 -34.29
CA ILE A 711 49.83 -13.63 -34.98
C ILE A 711 48.42 -13.00 -34.74
N ALA A 712 48.31 -11.65 -34.74
CA ALA A 712 47.08 -10.81 -34.81
C ALA A 712 46.09 -10.84 -33.59
N ALA A 713 45.55 -9.76 -33.00
CA ALA A 713 45.45 -8.31 -33.31
C ALA A 713 44.44 -7.91 -34.42
N ALA A 714 43.81 -6.73 -34.47
CA ALA A 714 43.67 -5.60 -33.51
C ALA A 714 42.17 -5.18 -33.48
N THR A 715 41.61 -3.96 -33.64
CA THR A 715 41.97 -2.52 -33.79
C THR A 715 40.66 -1.72 -33.52
N SER A 716 40.53 -0.38 -33.37
CA SER A 716 41.43 0.80 -33.37
C SER A 716 40.72 2.01 -32.71
N MET A 717 41.47 3.01 -32.23
CA MET A 717 41.51 4.41 -32.75
C MET A 717 42.28 5.33 -31.79
N THR A 718 42.77 6.47 -32.28
CA THR A 718 43.90 7.19 -31.68
C THR A 718 43.84 8.72 -31.77
N ALA A 719 44.42 9.37 -30.75
CA ALA A 719 45.00 10.72 -30.74
C ALA A 719 44.06 11.95 -30.80
N VAL A 720 44.61 13.07 -30.36
CA VAL A 720 43.99 14.36 -30.02
C VAL A 720 44.97 15.49 -30.42
N ASP A 721 44.45 16.71 -30.60
CA ASP A 721 45.09 18.06 -30.65
C ASP A 721 44.53 18.86 -31.85
N GLU A 722 44.23 20.16 -31.78
CA GLU A 722 44.19 21.14 -30.68
C GLU A 722 43.11 22.20 -31.04
N LEU A 723 42.45 22.84 -30.06
CA LEU A 723 41.40 23.85 -30.34
C LEU A 723 41.66 25.17 -29.61
N ILE A 724 41.79 26.24 -30.39
CA ILE A 724 41.90 27.63 -29.88
C ILE A 724 40.50 28.22 -29.71
N GLU A 725 40.26 28.82 -28.56
CA GLU A 725 39.01 29.52 -28.23
C GLU A 725 38.77 30.72 -29.15
N ARG A 726 37.50 30.98 -29.45
CA ARG A 726 37.03 32.25 -30.01
C ARG A 726 36.08 32.88 -29.01
N GLU A 727 36.44 34.05 -28.50
CA GLU A 727 35.49 34.89 -27.77
C GLU A 727 34.31 35.23 -28.69
N VAL A 728 33.10 35.01 -28.19
CA VAL A 728 31.85 35.45 -28.80
C VAL A 728 31.36 36.64 -27.98
N ASP A 729 30.97 37.73 -28.63
CA ASP A 729 30.50 38.93 -27.94
C ASP A 729 29.20 38.62 -27.16
N PRO A 730 29.21 38.73 -25.81
CA PRO A 730 28.06 38.36 -25.00
C PRO A 730 26.87 39.32 -25.12
N GLU A 731 27.00 40.50 -25.73
CA GLU A 731 25.84 41.34 -26.04
C GLU A 731 25.13 40.91 -27.32
N GLU A 732 25.82 40.33 -28.32
CA GLU A 732 25.17 39.87 -29.57
C GLU A 732 24.23 38.68 -29.29
N GLU A 733 24.60 37.77 -28.37
CA GLU A 733 23.71 36.70 -27.89
C GLU A 733 22.52 37.24 -27.10
N LYS A 734 22.73 38.19 -26.17
CA LYS A 734 21.63 38.82 -25.40
C LYS A 734 20.63 39.52 -26.32
N GLN A 735 21.10 40.16 -27.38
CA GLN A 735 20.24 40.85 -28.34
C GLN A 735 19.38 39.86 -29.14
N LYS A 736 19.97 38.75 -29.60
CA LYS A 736 19.23 37.64 -30.25
C LYS A 736 18.25 36.94 -29.31
N ALA A 737 18.63 36.73 -28.05
CA ALA A 737 17.77 36.12 -27.03
C ALA A 737 16.56 37.03 -26.70
N ARG A 738 16.78 38.34 -26.56
CA ARG A 738 15.69 39.32 -26.40
C ARG A 738 14.73 39.34 -27.59
N GLN A 739 15.25 39.28 -28.82
CA GLN A 739 14.41 39.28 -30.01
C GLN A 739 13.49 38.04 -30.08
N LYS A 740 14.02 36.83 -29.81
CA LYS A 740 13.21 35.61 -29.67
C LYS A 740 12.13 35.71 -28.58
N LEU A 741 12.46 36.33 -27.44
CA LEU A 741 11.52 36.50 -26.33
C LEU A 741 10.34 37.43 -26.72
N TYR A 742 10.59 38.51 -27.46
CA TYR A 742 9.55 39.39 -27.99
C TYR A 742 8.64 38.68 -29.00
N GLU A 743 9.20 37.88 -29.91
CA GLU A 743 8.42 37.09 -30.86
C GLU A 743 7.49 36.09 -30.14
N GLN A 744 8.01 35.38 -29.13
CA GLN A 744 7.21 34.42 -28.35
C GLN A 744 6.12 35.10 -27.50
N LEU A 745 6.42 36.22 -26.84
CA LEU A 745 5.43 36.96 -26.05
C LEU A 745 4.26 37.48 -26.90
N THR A 746 4.53 37.95 -28.12
CA THR A 746 3.51 38.52 -29.02
C THR A 746 2.45 37.49 -29.43
N VAL A 747 2.85 36.23 -29.65
CA VAL A 747 1.94 35.12 -29.99
C VAL A 747 1.07 34.71 -28.79
N HIS A 748 1.64 34.68 -27.58
CA HIS A 748 0.87 34.32 -26.38
C HIS A 748 -0.12 35.41 -25.98
N ALA A 749 0.26 36.69 -26.09
CA ALA A 749 -0.61 37.82 -25.81
C ALA A 749 -1.81 37.90 -26.78
N THR A 750 -1.59 37.67 -28.08
CA THR A 750 -2.68 37.63 -29.07
C THR A 750 -3.63 36.45 -28.87
N ASN A 751 -3.11 35.26 -28.53
CA ASN A 751 -3.95 34.10 -28.25
C ASN A 751 -4.76 34.26 -26.95
N LEU A 752 -4.19 34.90 -25.91
CA LEU A 752 -4.90 35.23 -24.67
C LEU A 752 -6.01 36.27 -24.90
N LEU A 753 -5.76 37.29 -25.72
CA LEU A 753 -6.78 38.26 -26.14
C LEU A 753 -7.93 37.60 -26.91
N LEU A 754 -7.61 36.67 -27.81
CA LEU A 754 -8.63 35.90 -28.55
C LEU A 754 -9.50 35.05 -27.61
N HIS A 755 -8.89 34.35 -26.65
CA HIS A 755 -9.63 33.57 -25.65
C HIS A 755 -10.47 34.47 -24.74
N GLY A 756 -9.96 35.63 -24.33
CA GLY A 756 -10.72 36.63 -23.57
C GLY A 756 -11.95 37.13 -24.32
N LEU A 757 -11.83 37.43 -25.62
CA LEU A 757 -12.94 37.83 -26.48
C LEU A 757 -13.97 36.71 -26.68
N VAL A 758 -13.53 35.46 -26.83
CA VAL A 758 -14.43 34.29 -26.93
C VAL A 758 -15.18 34.06 -25.62
N LEU A 759 -14.53 34.19 -24.47
CA LEU A 759 -15.18 34.10 -23.15
C LEU A 759 -16.17 35.25 -22.92
N LEU A 760 -15.83 36.47 -23.34
CA LEU A 760 -16.74 37.62 -23.28
C LEU A 760 -17.99 37.41 -24.15
N ALA A 761 -17.82 36.87 -25.37
CA ALA A 761 -18.92 36.53 -26.27
C ALA A 761 -19.81 35.42 -25.68
N LEU A 762 -19.23 34.37 -25.11
CA LEU A 762 -19.96 33.30 -24.41
C LEU A 762 -20.75 33.85 -23.21
N GLY A 763 -20.15 34.72 -22.39
CA GLY A 763 -20.83 35.39 -21.28
C GLY A 763 -22.01 36.24 -21.75
N LEU A 764 -21.83 37.03 -22.81
CA LEU A 764 -22.90 37.82 -23.41
C LEU A 764 -24.04 36.97 -24.00
N ILE A 765 -23.76 35.77 -24.52
CA ILE A 765 -24.75 34.82 -25.01
C ILE A 765 -25.55 34.18 -23.86
N LEU A 766 -24.88 33.83 -22.75
CA LEU A 766 -25.46 33.13 -21.60
C LEU A 766 -26.28 34.02 -20.65
N LEU A 767 -26.14 35.35 -20.73
CA LEU A 767 -26.88 36.29 -19.88
C LEU A 767 -28.37 36.43 -20.30
N PRO A 768 -29.33 36.43 -19.35
CA PRO A 768 -30.74 36.71 -19.63
C PRO A 768 -30.97 38.10 -20.24
N ASN A 769 -31.91 38.20 -21.19
CA ASN A 769 -32.14 39.41 -22.00
C ASN A 769 -32.30 40.70 -21.18
N GLN A 770 -32.94 40.66 -20.01
CA GLN A 770 -33.15 41.83 -19.14
C GLN A 770 -31.85 42.48 -18.62
N VAL A 771 -30.73 41.75 -18.59
CA VAL A 771 -29.41 42.30 -18.20
C VAL A 771 -28.68 42.91 -19.40
N ARG A 772 -28.94 42.40 -20.62
CA ARG A 772 -28.22 42.80 -21.84
C ARG A 772 -28.51 44.24 -22.24
N ASP A 773 -29.73 44.73 -22.01
CA ASP A 773 -30.14 46.10 -22.37
C ASP A 773 -29.49 47.19 -21.49
N GLN A 774 -29.13 46.90 -20.23
CA GLN A 774 -28.45 47.88 -19.36
C GLN A 774 -27.01 48.16 -19.80
N PHE A 775 -26.31 47.17 -20.37
CA PHE A 775 -24.93 47.35 -20.85
C PHE A 775 -24.80 48.25 -22.09
N VAL A 776 -25.87 48.40 -22.89
CA VAL A 776 -25.87 49.22 -24.11
C VAL A 776 -25.90 50.72 -23.79
N THR A 777 -26.32 51.12 -22.58
CA THR A 777 -26.51 52.54 -22.23
C THR A 777 -25.23 53.21 -21.69
N ILE A 778 -24.23 52.44 -21.24
CA ILE A 778 -23.05 52.97 -20.53
C ILE A 778 -21.87 53.27 -21.49
N THR A 779 -21.88 52.73 -22.71
CA THR A 779 -20.78 52.88 -23.69
C THR A 779 -20.86 54.13 -24.58
N SER A 780 -21.88 54.98 -24.43
CA SER A 780 -22.06 56.20 -25.26
C SER A 780 -21.54 57.50 -24.63
N THR A 781 -20.84 57.44 -23.49
CA THR A 781 -20.31 58.63 -22.80
C THR A 781 -18.87 58.42 -22.35
N ILE A 782 -18.07 59.50 -22.41
CA ILE A 782 -16.65 59.59 -22.03
C ILE A 782 -15.72 58.85 -23.00
N SER A 783 -15.37 59.56 -24.08
CA SER A 783 -14.17 59.31 -24.88
C SER A 783 -13.38 60.62 -24.98
N THR A 784 -12.36 60.82 -24.14
CA THR A 784 -11.26 61.79 -24.36
C THR A 784 -10.13 61.63 -23.32
N GLU A 785 -8.90 61.76 -23.82
CA GLU A 785 -7.71 62.32 -23.14
C GLU A 785 -6.95 61.49 -22.07
N GLN A 786 -5.83 62.09 -21.61
CA GLN A 786 -4.57 61.40 -21.24
C GLN A 786 -4.18 61.59 -19.75
N PRO A 787 -3.22 60.80 -19.23
CA PRO A 787 -2.99 60.68 -17.79
C PRO A 787 -2.00 61.69 -17.21
N GLU A 788 -2.22 62.09 -15.96
CA GLU A 788 -1.19 62.69 -15.10
C GLU A 788 -1.08 62.02 -13.72
N THR A 789 0.00 62.37 -13.03
CA THR A 789 0.66 61.73 -11.89
C THR A 789 -0.17 61.52 -10.62
N LEU A 790 0.11 60.40 -9.93
CA LEU A 790 -0.25 60.18 -8.52
C LEU A 790 0.57 61.07 -7.57
N GLN A 791 -0.09 61.70 -6.61
CA GLN A 791 0.44 61.82 -5.25
C GLN A 791 -0.66 61.92 -4.18
N THR A 792 -0.50 61.10 -3.14
CA THR A 792 -1.01 61.21 -1.75
C THR A 792 -2.04 62.29 -1.40
N LEU A 793 -3.07 61.89 -0.64
CA LEU A 793 -3.15 62.34 0.77
C LEU A 793 -4.05 61.45 1.65
N ASP A 794 -3.80 61.61 2.94
CA ASP A 794 -4.50 61.08 4.11
C ASP A 794 -5.87 61.75 4.30
N LEU A 795 -6.79 61.13 5.04
CA LEU A 795 -7.87 61.80 5.78
C LEU A 795 -8.66 60.81 6.67
N SER A 796 -8.70 61.12 7.96
CA SER A 796 -9.76 60.70 8.88
C SER A 796 -10.81 61.81 8.96
N ASP A 797 -12.08 61.45 9.13
CA ASP A 797 -13.02 62.27 9.91
C ASP A 797 -14.16 61.40 10.47
N ASP A 798 -14.93 61.98 11.40
CA ASP A 798 -15.74 61.28 12.40
C ASP A 798 -17.24 61.69 12.35
N MET A 799 -18.03 61.18 13.30
CA MET A 799 -19.25 61.78 13.87
C MET A 799 -20.66 61.51 13.27
N LEU A 800 -21.53 61.10 14.20
CA LEU A 800 -22.99 61.37 14.36
C LEU A 800 -24.07 60.37 13.89
N GLU A 801 -24.58 59.68 14.91
CA GLU A 801 -25.90 59.10 15.23
C GLU A 801 -27.15 59.98 14.87
N PRO A 802 -28.44 59.52 14.96
CA PRO A 802 -29.00 58.83 16.16
C PRO A 802 -30.14 57.77 16.05
N MET A 803 -30.24 56.94 17.11
CA MET A 803 -31.46 56.29 17.68
C MET A 803 -32.28 55.29 16.80
N GLN A 804 -33.08 54.32 17.32
CA GLN A 804 -33.87 54.28 18.55
C GLN A 804 -34.26 52.83 19.02
N GLU A 805 -34.14 52.55 20.34
CA GLU A 805 -34.94 51.69 21.28
C GLU A 805 -35.59 50.32 20.86
N ALA A 806 -35.75 49.31 21.75
CA ALA A 806 -35.39 49.12 23.18
C ALA A 806 -35.53 47.66 23.68
N ALA A 807 -35.07 47.42 24.94
CA ALA A 807 -35.54 46.41 25.92
C ALA A 807 -35.10 44.92 25.76
N THR A 808 -34.69 44.17 26.81
CA THR A 808 -34.47 44.47 28.27
C THR A 808 -33.67 43.38 29.01
N VAL A 809 -32.91 43.76 30.06
CA VAL A 809 -32.68 43.04 31.37
C VAL A 809 -31.86 41.71 31.33
N THR A 810 -30.55 41.70 31.60
CA THR A 810 -29.78 41.67 32.90
C THR A 810 -29.71 40.29 33.60
N ASP A 811 -28.78 39.91 34.50
CA ASP A 811 -27.80 40.60 35.39
C ASP A 811 -26.44 39.82 35.41
N VAL A 812 -25.24 40.41 35.37
CA VAL A 812 -24.43 41.22 36.33
C VAL A 812 -23.55 40.40 37.31
N LEU A 813 -22.22 40.66 37.24
CA LEU A 813 -21.11 40.54 38.23
C LEU A 813 -19.80 40.30 37.46
N ALA A 814 -18.96 41.26 37.03
CA ALA A 814 -18.60 42.63 37.45
C ALA A 814 -17.44 42.74 38.47
N MET A 815 -16.49 43.63 38.14
CA MET A 815 -15.37 44.18 38.95
C MET A 815 -14.15 43.24 39.14
N THR A 816 -12.88 43.71 39.08
CA THR A 816 -12.35 45.10 38.94
C THR A 816 -11.00 45.13 38.21
N GLU A 817 -10.60 46.31 37.73
CA GLU A 817 -9.34 46.60 37.02
C GLU A 817 -8.17 47.05 37.95
N ASP A 818 -7.11 47.56 37.32
CA ASP A 818 -6.06 48.47 37.81
C ASP A 818 -4.81 47.89 38.52
N LYS A 819 -3.59 48.47 38.36
CA LYS A 819 -2.93 49.24 37.26
C LYS A 819 -1.49 49.59 37.69
N LEU A 820 -0.63 50.05 36.76
CA LEU A 820 0.65 50.79 37.00
C LEU A 820 1.77 49.97 37.70
N ASP A 821 3.08 50.28 37.59
CA ASP A 821 3.86 50.94 36.54
C ASP A 821 5.36 50.55 36.64
N VAL A 822 6.09 50.74 35.54
CA VAL A 822 7.51 51.20 35.43
C VAL A 822 8.52 50.84 36.55
N ASP A 823 9.60 50.10 36.22
CA ASP A 823 10.92 50.73 35.96
C ASP A 823 11.90 49.81 35.19
N ILE A 824 12.90 50.41 34.55
CA ILE A 824 14.02 49.75 33.87
C ILE A 824 15.34 50.43 34.29
N ASN A 825 16.02 49.87 35.29
CA ASN A 825 17.49 49.83 35.41
C ASN A 825 17.91 49.16 36.72
N ASP A 826 18.44 47.94 36.67
CA ASP A 826 19.64 47.62 37.46
C ASP A 826 20.43 46.47 36.83
N LEU A 827 21.74 46.64 36.71
CA LEU A 827 22.66 45.72 36.02
C LEU A 827 23.80 45.33 36.97
N ASN A 828 23.71 44.15 37.58
CA ASN A 828 24.90 43.51 38.14
C ASN A 828 24.83 41.97 38.21
N LEU A 829 25.98 41.36 38.49
CA LEU A 829 26.30 39.98 38.15
C LEU A 829 26.17 38.98 39.31
N ALA A 830 26.05 37.70 38.92
CA ALA A 830 26.43 36.49 39.66
C ALA A 830 25.49 35.89 40.75
N ALA A 831 24.54 35.06 40.29
CA ALA A 831 24.13 33.75 40.86
C ALA A 831 23.47 33.69 42.27
N PRO A 832 22.81 32.56 42.66
CA PRO A 832 22.49 31.35 41.89
C PRO A 832 20.97 31.15 41.63
N ASN A 833 20.62 29.97 41.10
CA ASN A 833 19.30 29.55 40.63
C ASN A 833 18.21 29.51 41.73
N PRO A 834 16.96 29.94 41.46
CA PRO A 834 15.82 29.62 42.34
C PRO A 834 15.41 28.14 42.20
N GLU A 835 14.93 27.55 43.30
CA GLU A 835 14.56 26.13 43.34
C GLU A 835 13.22 25.87 42.63
N VAL A 836 13.27 25.13 41.52
CA VAL A 836 12.08 24.42 41.01
C VAL A 836 11.72 23.37 42.06
N LYS A 837 10.48 23.39 42.55
CA LYS A 837 9.97 22.39 43.50
C LYS A 837 9.95 21.03 42.83
N THR A 838 10.97 20.22 43.09
CA THR A 838 10.99 18.81 42.72
C THR A 838 10.04 18.03 43.60
N GLU A 839 9.14 17.26 43.00
CA GLU A 839 8.58 16.10 43.67
C GLU A 839 9.73 15.11 43.97
N GLY A 840 9.60 14.35 45.07
CA GLY A 840 10.74 13.70 45.71
C GLY A 840 11.51 12.72 44.80
N PRO A 841 12.84 12.58 45.00
CA PRO A 841 13.67 11.70 44.18
C PRO A 841 13.31 10.22 44.41
N GLY A 842 12.47 9.67 43.53
CA GLY A 842 12.03 8.28 43.60
C GLY A 842 11.02 7.85 42.54
N SER A 843 10.18 8.76 42.04
CA SER A 843 9.22 8.46 40.96
C SER A 843 9.89 8.46 39.59
N PRO A 844 9.88 7.35 38.82
CA PRO A 844 10.38 7.35 37.45
C PRO A 844 9.43 8.12 36.53
N VAL A 845 9.96 9.10 35.79
CA VAL A 845 9.22 9.84 34.75
C VAL A 845 8.80 8.86 33.66
N LYS A 846 7.49 8.60 33.52
CA LYS A 846 6.94 7.72 32.49
C LYS A 846 7.04 8.39 31.11
N ILE A 847 8.13 8.12 30.41
CA ILE A 847 8.29 8.48 29.00
C ILE A 847 7.34 7.59 28.19
N GLN A 848 6.33 8.18 27.56
CA GLN A 848 5.35 7.46 26.72
C GLN A 848 5.61 7.71 25.23
N GLY A 849 5.77 6.63 24.47
CA GLY A 849 5.99 6.67 23.02
C GLY A 849 7.39 7.11 22.60
N GLU A 850 7.73 6.81 21.35
CA GLU A 850 9.07 6.98 20.77
C GLU A 850 9.57 8.43 20.78
N LEU A 851 8.65 9.40 20.76
CA LEU A 851 8.92 10.85 20.79
C LEU A 851 8.76 11.46 22.20
N GLY A 852 8.32 10.68 23.21
CA GLY A 852 8.00 11.16 24.56
C GLY A 852 9.17 11.77 25.31
N GLY A 853 10.40 11.39 24.95
CA GLY A 853 11.63 11.97 25.49
C GLY A 853 11.78 13.47 25.22
N ARG A 854 11.07 14.01 24.21
CA ARG A 854 11.11 15.44 23.83
C ARG A 854 10.10 16.31 24.58
N SER A 855 9.34 15.74 25.52
CA SER A 855 8.60 16.50 26.53
C SER A 855 9.57 17.19 27.49
N GLU A 856 9.20 18.32 28.09
CA GLU A 856 10.08 19.06 29.01
C GLU A 856 10.58 18.19 30.19
N ALA A 857 9.66 17.47 30.86
CA ALA A 857 10.00 16.55 31.94
C ALA A 857 10.82 15.34 31.47
N GLY A 858 10.48 14.76 30.31
CA GLY A 858 11.25 13.65 29.72
C GLY A 858 12.66 14.06 29.34
N ARG A 859 12.82 15.25 28.74
CA ARG A 859 14.09 15.84 28.32
C ARG A 859 15.00 16.08 29.51
N ALA A 860 14.53 16.75 30.55
CA ALA A 860 15.31 17.01 31.76
C ALA A 860 15.81 15.71 32.41
N ALA A 861 14.95 14.68 32.49
CA ALA A 861 15.33 13.37 33.02
C ALA A 861 16.36 12.64 32.14
N LEU A 862 16.16 12.63 30.81
CA LEU A 862 17.05 11.93 29.86
C LEU A 862 18.42 12.59 29.72
N VAL A 863 18.49 13.92 29.72
CA VAL A 863 19.77 14.66 29.71
C VAL A 863 20.64 14.21 30.88
N ALA A 864 20.10 14.20 32.10
CA ALA A 864 20.85 13.78 33.29
C ALA A 864 21.19 12.28 33.26
N ARG A 865 20.26 11.42 32.78
CA ARG A 865 20.42 9.96 32.78
C ARG A 865 21.42 9.45 31.74
N GLU A 866 21.39 10.01 30.53
CA GLU A 866 22.15 9.52 29.38
C GLU A 866 23.49 10.26 29.19
N GLY A 867 23.81 11.23 30.06
CA GLY A 867 25.14 11.84 30.15
C GLY A 867 25.28 13.23 29.52
N GLY A 868 24.18 13.92 29.23
CA GLY A 868 24.17 15.35 28.96
C GLY A 868 24.36 16.17 30.24
N ASN A 869 24.44 17.48 30.09
CA ASN A 869 24.51 18.44 31.20
C ASN A 869 23.91 19.81 30.82
N SER A 870 23.83 20.71 31.79
CA SER A 870 23.31 22.08 31.59
C SER A 870 24.11 22.90 30.56
N ALA A 871 25.41 22.63 30.38
CA ALA A 871 26.22 23.29 29.37
C ALA A 871 25.92 22.81 27.94
N SER A 872 25.64 21.52 27.73
CA SER A 872 25.13 21.03 26.42
C SER A 872 23.74 21.57 26.10
N GLU A 873 22.86 21.72 27.11
CA GLU A 873 21.52 22.28 26.91
C GLU A 873 21.56 23.79 26.64
N ALA A 874 22.45 24.52 27.33
CA ALA A 874 22.73 25.92 27.02
C ALA A 874 23.33 26.09 25.61
N ALA A 875 24.16 25.15 25.16
CA ALA A 875 24.68 25.15 23.80
C ALA A 875 23.59 24.90 22.75
N VAL A 876 22.69 23.93 22.97
CA VAL A 876 21.49 23.72 22.12
C VAL A 876 20.63 24.98 22.08
N ALA A 877 20.28 25.56 23.25
CA ALA A 877 19.46 26.77 23.32
C ALA A 877 20.09 27.98 22.62
N SER A 878 21.42 28.13 22.71
CA SER A 878 22.16 29.19 21.99
C SER A 878 22.19 28.95 20.47
N GLY A 879 22.26 27.69 20.04
CA GLY A 879 22.14 27.29 18.64
C GLY A 879 20.74 27.59 18.06
N LEU A 880 19.67 27.29 18.80
CA LEU A 880 18.29 27.61 18.38
C LEU A 880 18.05 29.13 18.25
N LYS A 881 18.62 29.94 19.15
CA LYS A 881 18.59 31.41 19.05
C LYS A 881 19.34 31.92 17.83
N TRP A 882 20.49 31.32 17.49
CA TRP A 882 21.21 31.66 16.26
C TRP A 882 20.43 31.25 15.00
N LEU A 883 19.83 30.06 14.97
CA LEU A 883 18.97 29.65 13.86
C LEU A 883 17.80 30.63 13.67
N GLN A 884 17.16 31.09 14.75
CA GLN A 884 16.06 32.04 14.67
C GLN A 884 16.48 33.39 14.06
N SER A 885 17.68 33.90 14.41
CA SER A 885 18.16 35.20 13.91
C SER A 885 18.57 35.20 12.43
N ILE A 886 18.61 34.03 11.78
CA ILE A 886 18.86 33.87 10.34
C ILE A 886 17.68 33.22 9.57
N GLN A 887 16.49 33.15 10.17
CA GLN A 887 15.28 32.73 9.47
C GLN A 887 14.83 33.82 8.47
N GLN A 888 14.48 33.41 7.25
CA GLN A 888 13.97 34.32 6.21
C GLN A 888 12.52 34.73 6.48
N PRO A 889 12.04 35.89 5.97
CA PRO A 889 10.69 36.38 6.25
C PRO A 889 9.55 35.45 5.81
N ASP A 890 9.79 34.56 4.84
CA ASP A 890 8.82 33.56 4.38
C ASP A 890 8.75 32.29 5.24
N GLY A 891 9.67 32.15 6.22
CA GLY A 891 9.82 31.01 7.10
C GLY A 891 10.96 30.05 6.74
N SER A 892 11.64 30.26 5.61
CA SER A 892 12.71 29.39 5.16
C SER A 892 14.06 29.68 5.82
N TRP A 893 15.04 28.81 5.57
CA TRP A 893 16.46 29.07 5.74
C TRP A 893 17.21 28.84 4.42
N SER A 894 18.41 29.39 4.32
CA SER A 894 19.32 29.20 3.19
C SER A 894 20.71 28.86 3.70
N PHE A 895 21.41 27.94 3.03
CA PHE A 895 22.82 27.68 3.35
C PHE A 895 23.74 28.84 2.95
N ALA A 896 23.37 29.62 1.93
CA ALA A 896 24.15 30.73 1.41
C ALA A 896 23.83 32.07 2.11
N GLU A 897 22.62 32.25 2.64
CA GLU A 897 22.15 33.49 3.26
C GLU A 897 21.94 33.30 4.76
N ILE A 898 23.03 33.43 5.52
CA ILE A 898 23.09 33.23 6.98
C ILE A 898 23.27 34.56 7.73
N GLY A 899 22.61 35.62 7.26
CA GLY A 899 22.73 36.97 7.80
C GLY A 899 24.18 37.49 7.78
N GLY A 900 24.62 38.10 8.89
CA GLY A 900 25.98 38.63 9.05
C GLY A 900 27.06 37.61 9.42
N ALA A 901 26.75 36.30 9.46
CA ALA A 901 27.68 35.28 9.91
C ALA A 901 28.67 34.85 8.81
N PRO A 902 29.96 34.62 9.12
CA PRO A 902 30.94 34.10 8.16
C PRO A 902 30.75 32.59 7.91
N ASP A 903 31.49 32.06 6.93
CA ASP A 903 31.49 30.63 6.56
C ASP A 903 30.14 30.11 6.01
N ALA A 904 29.46 30.94 5.20
CA ALA A 904 28.26 30.56 4.43
C ALA A 904 28.53 29.40 3.45
N GLY A 905 27.51 28.59 3.21
CA GLY A 905 27.54 27.47 2.27
C GLY A 905 27.45 27.90 0.81
N SER A 906 27.75 26.98 -0.11
CA SER A 906 27.69 27.21 -1.56
C SER A 906 26.34 26.89 -2.20
N TYR A 907 25.45 26.16 -1.53
CA TYR A 907 24.13 25.81 -2.08
C TYR A 907 23.17 27.02 -2.04
N LYS A 908 22.88 27.62 -3.21
CA LYS A 908 22.11 28.87 -3.30
C LYS A 908 20.59 28.66 -3.37
N LYS A 909 20.14 27.47 -3.77
CA LYS A 909 18.73 27.16 -4.05
C LYS A 909 18.11 26.07 -3.17
N CYS A 910 18.87 25.54 -2.21
CA CYS A 910 18.47 24.39 -1.39
C CYS A 910 17.63 24.81 -0.15
N TYR A 911 16.62 25.67 -0.35
CA TYR A 911 15.82 26.26 0.73
C TYR A 911 15.04 25.21 1.53
N THR A 912 14.42 24.22 0.88
CA THR A 912 13.70 23.14 1.59
C THR A 912 14.64 22.28 2.45
N GLY A 913 15.84 21.98 1.95
CA GLY A 913 16.87 21.24 2.70
C GLY A 913 17.39 22.00 3.92
N ALA A 914 17.74 23.28 3.74
CA ALA A 914 18.17 24.16 4.82
C ALA A 914 17.06 24.34 5.89
N THR A 915 15.82 24.57 5.44
CA THR A 915 14.64 24.71 6.31
C THR A 915 14.37 23.44 7.10
N ALA A 916 14.43 22.26 6.46
CA ALA A 916 14.25 20.99 7.13
C ALA A 916 15.33 20.76 8.21
N MET A 917 16.61 21.05 7.95
CA MET A 917 17.67 20.90 8.95
C MET A 917 17.49 21.85 10.16
N ALA A 918 17.06 23.09 9.94
CA ALA A 918 16.79 24.03 11.03
C ALA A 918 15.53 23.61 11.83
N LEU A 919 14.44 23.26 11.14
CA LEU A 919 13.19 22.75 11.73
C LEU A 919 13.44 21.50 12.57
N LEU A 920 14.26 20.57 12.10
CA LEU A 920 14.60 19.36 12.85
C LEU A 920 15.21 19.68 14.21
N CYS A 921 16.03 20.73 14.36
CA CYS A 921 16.58 21.12 15.66
C CYS A 921 15.46 21.58 16.62
N TYR A 922 14.54 22.43 16.17
CA TYR A 922 13.39 22.82 17.00
C TYR A 922 12.55 21.60 17.46
N LEU A 923 12.25 20.68 16.52
CA LEU A 923 11.50 19.45 16.82
C LEU A 923 12.26 18.45 17.69
N GLY A 924 13.59 18.44 17.65
CA GLY A 924 14.44 17.67 18.56
C GLY A 924 14.38 18.21 19.98
N ALA A 925 14.48 19.53 20.11
CA ALA A 925 14.34 20.30 21.34
C ALA A 925 12.91 20.36 21.94
N GLY A 926 11.92 19.72 21.31
CA GLY A 926 10.51 19.69 21.78
C GLY A 926 9.67 20.92 21.40
N GLN A 927 10.22 21.83 20.59
CA GLN A 927 9.56 23.05 20.12
C GLN A 927 8.72 22.72 18.88
N THR A 928 7.48 23.21 18.81
CA THR A 928 6.51 22.85 17.77
C THR A 928 5.74 24.07 17.26
N HIS A 929 4.99 23.95 16.16
CA HIS A 929 4.11 25.02 15.66
C HIS A 929 2.85 25.25 16.51
N GLU A 930 2.64 24.44 17.55
CA GLU A 930 1.49 24.55 18.47
C GLU A 930 1.88 24.99 19.89
N LYS A 931 3.15 24.81 20.30
CA LYS A 931 3.65 25.13 21.64
C LYS A 931 5.18 25.29 21.69
N GLY A 932 5.62 26.15 22.60
CA GLY A 932 7.02 26.46 22.90
C GLY A 932 7.44 27.86 22.44
N ASP A 933 8.53 28.40 22.99
CA ASP A 933 9.03 29.77 22.75
C ASP A 933 9.24 30.09 21.25
N TYR A 934 9.51 29.06 20.44
CA TYR A 934 9.76 29.20 19.00
C TYR A 934 8.53 28.91 18.13
N GLN A 935 7.30 28.92 18.69
CA GLN A 935 6.08 28.52 18.00
C GLN A 935 5.89 29.21 16.63
N GLU A 936 6.11 30.52 16.56
CA GLU A 936 6.00 31.28 15.30
C GLU A 936 7.07 30.87 14.28
N THR A 937 8.33 30.75 14.72
CA THR A 937 9.48 30.32 13.91
C THR A 937 9.24 28.91 13.33
N VAL A 938 8.76 27.97 14.14
CA VAL A 938 8.43 26.60 13.72
C VAL A 938 7.19 26.59 12.82
N GLY A 939 6.15 27.35 13.14
CA GLY A 939 4.94 27.48 12.33
C GLY A 939 5.21 28.03 10.93
N LYS A 940 6.07 29.04 10.81
CA LYS A 940 6.55 29.57 9.53
C LYS A 940 7.31 28.50 8.73
N ALA A 941 8.24 27.77 9.37
CA ALA A 941 9.02 26.70 8.76
C ALA A 941 8.15 25.55 8.21
N VAL A 942 7.20 25.07 9.02
CA VAL A 942 6.24 24.02 8.65
C VAL A 942 5.37 24.48 7.48
N ASN A 943 4.82 25.71 7.53
CA ASN A 943 4.02 26.26 6.45
C ASN A 943 4.84 26.46 5.15
N PHE A 944 6.13 26.80 5.23
CA PHE A 944 7.02 26.88 4.06
C PHE A 944 7.22 25.51 3.41
N LEU A 945 7.50 24.46 4.20
CA LEU A 945 7.64 23.10 3.67
C LEU A 945 6.33 22.60 3.06
N LEU A 946 5.18 22.80 3.72
CA LEU A 946 3.87 22.42 3.17
C LEU A 946 3.59 23.08 1.81
N LYS A 947 3.85 24.38 1.68
CA LYS A 947 3.72 25.13 0.40
C LYS A 947 4.71 24.67 -0.68
N SER A 948 5.81 24.04 -0.28
CA SER A 948 6.85 23.56 -1.19
C SER A 948 6.57 22.17 -1.78
N ILE A 949 5.55 21.45 -1.29
CA ILE A 949 5.21 20.10 -1.76
C ILE A 949 4.70 20.16 -3.21
N LYS A 950 5.51 19.65 -4.15
CA LYS A 950 5.09 19.45 -5.54
C LYS A 950 4.40 18.09 -5.63
N SER A 951 3.07 18.07 -5.75
CA SER A 951 2.33 16.82 -5.93
C SER A 951 2.65 16.20 -7.30
N THR A 952 3.03 14.93 -7.30
CA THR A 952 3.34 14.13 -8.50
C THR A 952 2.58 12.80 -8.47
N PRO A 953 2.47 12.06 -9.60
CA PRO A 953 1.92 10.70 -9.60
C PRO A 953 2.72 9.69 -8.74
N ALA A 954 3.92 10.07 -8.28
CA ALA A 954 4.77 9.27 -7.40
C ALA A 954 4.61 9.65 -5.91
N GLY A 955 3.92 10.74 -5.59
CA GLY A 955 3.81 11.32 -4.24
C GLY A 955 4.23 12.80 -4.19
N GLY A 956 4.43 13.32 -2.97
CA GLY A 956 4.87 14.70 -2.71
C GLY A 956 6.38 14.88 -2.82
N ASP A 957 6.82 15.60 -3.84
CA ASP A 957 8.23 15.94 -4.08
C ASP A 957 8.61 17.25 -3.37
N LEU A 958 9.56 17.19 -2.44
CA LEU A 958 10.08 18.33 -1.66
C LEU A 958 11.52 18.71 -2.01
N ARG A 959 12.09 18.12 -3.06
CA ARG A 959 13.50 18.28 -3.46
C ARG A 959 13.85 19.70 -3.94
N GLY A 960 12.88 20.59 -4.09
CA GLY A 960 13.11 22.02 -4.34
C GLY A 960 13.71 22.33 -5.71
N GLU A 961 14.75 23.18 -5.73
CA GLU A 961 15.60 23.49 -6.88
C GLU A 961 17.08 23.19 -6.56
N VAL A 962 17.37 21.97 -6.09
CA VAL A 962 18.74 21.52 -5.78
C VAL A 962 19.71 21.61 -6.97
N GLU A 963 20.99 21.89 -6.68
CA GLU A 963 22.05 22.18 -7.65
C GLU A 963 23.08 21.03 -7.72
N GLY A 964 22.64 19.79 -7.97
CA GLY A 964 23.54 18.64 -8.07
C GLY A 964 22.95 17.32 -7.58
N ASN A 965 23.55 16.76 -6.52
CA ASN A 965 23.29 15.42 -6.01
C ASN A 965 22.39 15.42 -4.74
N GLU A 966 21.86 16.58 -4.35
CA GLU A 966 21.26 16.79 -3.03
C GLU A 966 19.80 16.32 -2.95
N GLY A 967 19.17 16.05 -4.09
CA GLY A 967 17.71 15.84 -4.22
C GLY A 967 17.14 14.89 -3.17
N MET A 968 17.51 13.61 -3.18
CA MET A 968 16.94 12.67 -2.20
C MET A 968 17.41 12.90 -0.76
N TYR A 969 18.54 13.57 -0.52
CA TYR A 969 18.87 14.03 0.85
C TYR A 969 17.84 15.03 1.35
N VAL A 970 17.47 16.00 0.52
CA VAL A 970 16.43 16.99 0.82
C VAL A 970 15.07 16.33 1.01
N GLN A 971 14.70 15.35 0.16
CA GLN A 971 13.45 14.59 0.36
C GLN A 971 13.41 13.90 1.72
N GLY A 972 14.47 13.16 2.08
CA GLY A 972 14.57 12.46 3.38
C GLY A 972 14.50 13.43 4.55
N LEU A 973 15.30 14.50 4.54
CA LEU A 973 15.30 15.54 5.57
C LEU A 973 13.92 16.19 5.76
N CYS A 974 13.25 16.55 4.66
CA CYS A 974 11.91 17.15 4.73
C CYS A 974 10.85 16.17 5.23
N ALA A 975 10.94 14.90 4.83
CA ALA A 975 10.03 13.86 5.30
C ALA A 975 10.21 13.55 6.80
N ILE A 976 11.45 13.47 7.31
CA ILE A 976 11.73 13.39 8.76
C ILE A 976 11.10 14.60 9.46
N ALA A 977 11.34 15.82 8.97
CA ALA A 977 10.86 17.04 9.61
C ALA A 977 9.32 17.12 9.70
N LEU A 978 8.61 16.78 8.61
CA LEU A 978 7.14 16.75 8.61
C LEU A 978 6.60 15.59 9.48
N CYS A 979 7.20 14.40 9.42
CA CYS A 979 6.75 13.25 10.21
C CYS A 979 7.00 13.44 11.71
N GLU A 980 8.14 14.00 12.12
CA GLU A 980 8.38 14.34 13.54
C GLU A 980 7.44 15.44 14.01
N ALA A 981 7.18 16.48 13.20
CA ALA A 981 6.21 17.52 13.53
C ALA A 981 4.80 16.95 13.70
N HIS A 982 4.33 16.10 12.78
CA HIS A 982 3.06 15.39 12.92
C HIS A 982 3.07 14.45 14.15
N GLY A 983 4.15 13.72 14.37
CA GLY A 983 4.30 12.79 15.49
C GLY A 983 4.18 13.46 16.86
N LEU A 984 4.71 14.69 17.00
CA LEU A 984 4.71 15.49 18.23
C LEU A 984 3.42 16.28 18.50
N THR A 985 2.65 16.62 17.45
CA THR A 985 1.46 17.50 17.54
C THR A 985 0.13 16.78 17.26
N LYS A 986 0.17 15.75 16.41
CA LYS A 986 -0.99 15.13 15.75
C LYS A 986 -1.78 16.07 14.82
N ASP A 987 -1.21 17.18 14.38
CA ASP A 987 -1.82 18.10 13.41
C ASP A 987 -2.27 17.33 12.15
N ARG A 988 -3.60 17.28 11.92
CA ARG A 988 -4.22 16.56 10.80
C ARG A 988 -3.75 17.07 9.43
N ARG A 989 -3.37 18.35 9.31
CA ARG A 989 -2.82 18.93 8.06
C ARG A 989 -1.48 18.31 7.67
N LEU A 990 -0.70 17.91 8.68
CA LEU A 990 0.59 17.25 8.47
C LEU A 990 0.43 15.77 8.11
N HIS A 991 -0.64 15.10 8.54
CA HIS A 991 -0.85 13.67 8.27
C HIS A 991 -0.83 13.36 6.77
N GLN A 992 -1.68 14.04 5.99
CA GLN A 992 -1.74 13.84 4.53
C GLN A 992 -0.44 14.26 3.83
N ALA A 993 0.20 15.34 4.28
CA ALA A 993 1.48 15.78 3.76
C ALA A 993 2.57 14.71 3.99
N CYS A 994 2.58 14.07 5.16
CA CYS A 994 3.49 12.98 5.49
C CYS A 994 3.23 11.74 4.63
N ILE A 995 1.97 11.32 4.47
CA ILE A 995 1.58 10.23 3.54
C ILE A 995 2.11 10.52 2.13
N HIS A 996 1.91 11.74 1.62
CA HIS A 996 2.37 12.13 0.28
C HIS A 996 3.90 12.06 0.14
N VAL A 997 4.68 12.65 1.07
CA VAL A 997 6.15 12.71 0.94
C VAL A 997 6.83 11.37 1.23
N ILE A 998 6.23 10.53 2.08
CA ILE A 998 6.65 9.15 2.31
C ILE A 998 6.30 8.27 1.10
N GLY A 999 5.13 8.46 0.49
CA GLY A 999 4.77 7.83 -0.78
C GLY A 999 5.81 8.11 -1.88
N PHE A 1000 6.34 9.34 -1.94
CA PHE A 1000 7.44 9.69 -2.85
C PHE A 1000 8.77 9.00 -2.50
N ILE A 1001 9.10 8.83 -1.21
CA ILE A 1001 10.29 8.06 -0.82
C ILE A 1001 10.13 6.59 -1.24
N ILE A 1002 8.97 5.99 -0.97
CA ILE A 1002 8.67 4.59 -1.33
C ILE A 1002 8.76 4.38 -2.84
N SER A 1003 8.15 5.25 -3.64
CA SER A 1003 8.17 5.15 -5.11
C SER A 1003 9.53 5.53 -5.74
N ALA A 1004 10.41 6.21 -4.99
CA ALA A 1004 11.76 6.58 -5.43
C ALA A 1004 12.83 5.51 -5.14
N GLN A 1005 12.51 4.39 -4.49
CA GLN A 1005 13.45 3.31 -4.15
C GLN A 1005 13.97 2.60 -5.41
N ASP A 1006 15.23 2.15 -5.43
CA ASP A 1006 15.76 1.28 -6.50
C ASP A 1006 14.95 -0.04 -6.53
N PRO A 1007 14.14 -0.29 -7.57
CA PRO A 1007 13.28 -1.48 -7.62
C PRO A 1007 14.07 -2.79 -7.74
N SER A 1008 15.37 -2.69 -8.08
CA SER A 1008 16.26 -3.81 -8.32
C SER A 1008 17.29 -4.05 -7.20
N GLY A 1009 17.48 -3.07 -6.32
CA GLY A 1009 18.57 -3.04 -5.34
C GLY A 1009 18.21 -2.45 -3.98
N GLY A 1010 16.99 -1.92 -3.82
CA GLY A 1010 16.38 -1.59 -2.53
C GLY A 1010 16.95 -0.38 -1.77
N GLY A 1011 18.01 0.26 -2.26
CA GLY A 1011 18.51 1.53 -1.73
C GLY A 1011 17.91 2.75 -2.45
N TRP A 1012 18.43 3.93 -2.13
CA TRP A 1012 18.14 5.19 -2.83
C TRP A 1012 19.42 5.90 -3.21
N ARG A 1013 19.38 6.73 -4.25
CA ARG A 1013 20.49 7.59 -4.64
C ARG A 1013 20.03 9.03 -4.85
N TYR A 1014 20.90 9.85 -5.45
CA TYR A 1014 20.69 11.29 -5.64
C TYR A 1014 19.40 11.61 -6.43
N LYS A 1015 18.96 10.71 -7.32
CA LYS A 1015 17.64 10.78 -7.99
C LYS A 1015 16.80 9.52 -7.71
N PRO A 1016 15.46 9.61 -7.82
CA PRO A 1016 14.56 8.46 -7.77
C PRO A 1016 14.97 7.33 -8.72
N LEU A 1017 14.76 6.09 -8.30
CA LEU A 1017 15.00 4.85 -9.05
C LEU A 1017 16.49 4.58 -9.42
N GLU A 1018 17.43 5.43 -9.01
CA GLU A 1018 18.87 5.20 -9.17
C GLU A 1018 19.40 4.17 -8.16
N LYS A 1019 20.38 3.35 -8.57
CA LYS A 1019 21.06 2.36 -7.73
C LYS A 1019 21.57 2.97 -6.41
N GLY A 1020 21.24 2.32 -5.30
CA GLY A 1020 21.44 2.86 -3.96
C GLY A 1020 22.85 3.32 -3.60
N ASP A 1021 22.91 4.31 -2.71
CA ASP A 1021 24.11 4.78 -2.02
C ASP A 1021 23.84 4.88 -0.51
N THR A 1022 24.68 4.23 0.30
CA THR A 1022 24.51 4.12 1.77
C THR A 1022 24.27 5.46 2.44
N SER A 1023 24.93 6.52 1.96
CA SER A 1023 24.82 7.86 2.54
C SER A 1023 23.44 8.51 2.33
N VAL A 1024 22.74 8.19 1.23
CA VAL A 1024 21.36 8.62 0.96
C VAL A 1024 20.34 7.72 1.66
N VAL A 1025 20.62 6.41 1.70
CA VAL A 1025 19.78 5.38 2.33
C VAL A 1025 19.54 5.68 3.81
N GLY A 1026 20.56 6.17 4.54
CA GLY A 1026 20.42 6.58 5.95
C GLY A 1026 19.27 7.57 6.18
N TRP A 1027 19.22 8.64 5.39
CA TRP A 1027 18.17 9.66 5.52
C TRP A 1027 16.79 9.18 5.08
N GLN A 1028 16.70 8.26 4.11
CA GLN A 1028 15.41 7.70 3.72
C GLN A 1028 14.88 6.74 4.79
N LEU A 1029 15.72 5.88 5.35
CA LEU A 1029 15.29 4.99 6.43
C LEU A 1029 14.93 5.77 7.70
N MET A 1030 15.67 6.83 8.05
CA MET A 1030 15.27 7.73 9.14
C MET A 1030 13.92 8.42 8.89
N ALA A 1031 13.59 8.74 7.64
CA ALA A 1031 12.25 9.25 7.28
C ALA A 1031 11.16 8.20 7.48
N LEU A 1032 11.40 6.95 7.06
CA LEU A 1032 10.47 5.83 7.26
C LEU A 1032 10.27 5.50 8.75
N GLN A 1033 11.34 5.56 9.55
CA GLN A 1033 11.29 5.44 11.02
C GLN A 1033 10.47 6.57 11.65
N SER A 1034 10.69 7.82 11.24
CA SER A 1034 9.91 8.98 11.72
C SER A 1034 8.43 8.88 11.34
N ALA A 1035 8.13 8.31 10.17
CA ALA A 1035 6.76 8.04 9.73
C ALA A 1035 6.09 6.93 10.55
N ALA A 1036 6.80 5.84 10.87
CA ALA A 1036 6.30 4.78 11.75
C ALA A 1036 6.05 5.28 13.20
N ALA A 1037 6.92 6.14 13.73
CA ALA A 1037 6.71 6.84 14.99
C ALA A 1037 5.48 7.77 14.95
N ALA A 1038 5.23 8.40 13.79
CA ALA A 1038 4.05 9.18 13.50
C ALA A 1038 2.81 8.33 13.11
N LYS A 1039 2.89 6.99 13.21
CA LYS A 1039 1.85 6.00 12.90
C LYS A 1039 1.35 6.01 11.45
N ILE A 1040 2.25 6.32 10.53
CA ILE A 1040 2.05 6.20 9.08
C ILE A 1040 2.63 4.86 8.60
N ARG A 1041 1.79 4.06 7.92
CA ARG A 1041 2.10 2.69 7.52
C ARG A 1041 3.18 2.63 6.44
N ILE A 1042 4.29 1.95 6.73
CA ILE A 1042 5.34 1.62 5.76
C ILE A 1042 5.09 0.22 5.15
N PRO A 1043 5.16 0.04 3.82
CA PRO A 1043 5.05 -1.29 3.20
C PRO A 1043 6.27 -2.19 3.50
N PRO A 1044 6.11 -3.42 4.04
CA PRO A 1044 7.25 -4.27 4.44
C PRO A 1044 8.18 -4.75 3.32
N ASN A 1045 7.86 -4.51 2.04
CA ASN A 1045 8.81 -4.68 0.94
C ASN A 1045 9.91 -3.59 0.94
N VAL A 1046 9.63 -2.41 1.48
CA VAL A 1046 10.56 -1.28 1.52
C VAL A 1046 11.71 -1.57 2.50
N SER A 1047 11.39 -1.95 3.74
CA SER A 1047 12.35 -2.36 4.78
C SER A 1047 13.26 -3.51 4.30
N ARG A 1048 12.66 -4.53 3.66
CA ARG A 1048 13.41 -5.65 3.04
C ARG A 1048 14.32 -5.21 1.88
N GLY A 1049 13.90 -4.22 1.09
CA GLY A 1049 14.75 -3.57 0.10
C GLY A 1049 15.99 -2.93 0.74
N VAL A 1050 15.82 -2.22 1.86
CA VAL A 1050 16.94 -1.60 2.58
C VAL A 1050 17.90 -2.65 3.15
N ALA A 1051 17.38 -3.75 3.70
CA ALA A 1051 18.20 -4.88 4.16
C ALA A 1051 19.05 -5.45 3.01
N TYR A 1052 18.43 -5.78 1.88
CA TYR A 1052 19.11 -6.29 0.69
C TYR A 1052 20.17 -5.31 0.14
N PHE A 1053 19.89 -4.01 0.16
CA PHE A 1053 20.88 -2.99 -0.19
C PHE A 1053 22.11 -3.07 0.74
N LEU A 1054 21.88 -3.07 2.05
CA LEU A 1054 22.94 -3.14 3.06
C LEU A 1054 23.76 -4.43 2.93
N ASP A 1055 23.11 -5.56 2.63
CA ASP A 1055 23.77 -6.84 2.36
C ASP A 1055 24.70 -6.77 1.15
N SER A 1056 24.39 -5.93 0.15
CA SER A 1056 25.21 -5.75 -1.06
C SER A 1056 26.41 -4.80 -0.89
N VAL A 1057 26.44 -3.99 0.18
CA VAL A 1057 27.49 -2.98 0.43
C VAL A 1057 28.26 -3.17 1.74
N GLN A 1058 27.94 -4.21 2.51
CA GLN A 1058 28.67 -4.56 3.73
C GLN A 1058 30.05 -5.16 3.47
N ALA A 1059 30.95 -4.97 4.42
CA ALA A 1059 32.27 -5.60 4.52
C ALA A 1059 32.47 -6.12 5.95
N GLU A 1060 33.51 -6.94 6.15
CA GLU A 1060 33.91 -7.44 7.48
C GLU A 1060 32.74 -8.03 8.28
N GLY A 1061 31.97 -8.93 7.65
CA GLY A 1061 30.84 -9.63 8.29
C GLY A 1061 29.67 -8.74 8.73
N GLY A 1062 29.48 -7.57 8.11
CA GLY A 1062 28.42 -6.62 8.49
C GLY A 1062 28.83 -5.59 9.53
N SER A 1063 30.13 -5.54 9.89
CA SER A 1063 30.68 -4.53 10.82
C SER A 1063 31.10 -3.22 10.15
N GLN A 1064 31.28 -3.21 8.83
CA GLN A 1064 31.65 -2.04 8.04
C GLN A 1064 30.85 -1.98 6.75
N TYR A 1065 30.67 -0.79 6.18
CA TYR A 1065 29.84 -0.58 4.99
C TYR A 1065 30.49 0.43 4.03
N GLY A 1066 30.43 0.14 2.73
CA GLY A 1066 30.85 1.05 1.66
C GLY A 1066 29.75 2.01 1.22
N TYR A 1067 29.99 2.74 0.12
CA TYR A 1067 28.99 3.65 -0.48
C TYR A 1067 28.04 2.91 -1.42
N THR A 1068 28.58 2.18 -2.40
CA THR A 1068 27.83 1.48 -3.47
C THR A 1068 28.35 0.07 -3.74
N GLY A 1069 28.97 -0.55 -2.73
CA GLY A 1069 29.61 -1.87 -2.82
C GLY A 1069 30.44 -2.18 -1.57
N PRO A 1070 30.91 -3.43 -1.39
CA PRO A 1070 31.51 -3.93 -0.16
C PRO A 1070 32.91 -3.33 0.08
N GLN A 1071 32.99 -2.24 0.85
CA GLN A 1071 34.23 -1.46 1.03
C GLN A 1071 34.48 -1.18 2.52
N ALA A 1072 35.46 -1.86 3.10
CA ALA A 1072 35.95 -1.60 4.45
C ALA A 1072 36.71 -0.25 4.55
N GLY A 1073 37.03 0.17 5.78
CA GLY A 1073 37.87 1.33 6.06
C GLY A 1073 37.16 2.69 5.94
N ARG A 1074 35.82 2.72 5.93
CA ARG A 1074 35.02 3.94 5.77
C ARG A 1074 34.13 4.19 7.00
N PRO A 1075 34.59 4.96 8.01
CA PRO A 1075 33.83 5.20 9.24
C PRO A 1075 32.46 5.82 9.00
N GLY A 1076 32.35 6.81 8.09
CA GLY A 1076 31.09 7.48 7.75
C GLY A 1076 29.99 6.53 7.29
N THR A 1077 30.21 5.80 6.19
CA THR A 1077 29.23 4.83 5.68
C THR A 1077 29.05 3.63 6.61
N SER A 1078 30.08 3.23 7.36
CA SER A 1078 29.93 2.18 8.38
C SER A 1078 28.98 2.60 9.50
N ALA A 1079 29.08 3.84 10.01
CA ALA A 1079 28.17 4.37 11.01
C ALA A 1079 26.73 4.47 10.47
N VAL A 1080 26.54 4.92 9.22
CA VAL A 1080 25.21 4.95 8.58
C VAL A 1080 24.64 3.54 8.43
N GLY A 1081 25.41 2.60 7.87
CA GLY A 1081 24.97 1.22 7.65
C GLY A 1081 24.63 0.49 8.96
N LEU A 1082 25.46 0.63 9.99
CA LEU A 1082 25.19 0.08 11.33
C LEU A 1082 23.92 0.67 11.94
N LEU A 1083 23.70 1.99 11.85
CA LEU A 1083 22.46 2.62 12.33
C LEU A 1083 21.25 2.07 11.58
N CYS A 1084 21.34 1.92 10.26
CA CYS A 1084 20.27 1.33 9.47
C CYS A 1084 19.97 -0.12 9.86
N ARG A 1085 20.97 -0.92 10.24
CA ARG A 1085 20.74 -2.28 10.77
C ARG A 1085 20.02 -2.26 12.12
N MET A 1086 20.38 -1.35 13.03
CA MET A 1086 19.66 -1.19 14.31
C MET A 1086 18.18 -0.84 14.07
N TYR A 1087 17.90 0.07 13.14
CA TYR A 1087 16.53 0.43 12.75
C TYR A 1087 15.80 -0.67 11.94
N LEU A 1088 16.52 -1.66 11.39
CA LEU A 1088 15.96 -2.87 10.76
C LEU A 1088 15.92 -4.07 11.73
N GLY A 1089 15.96 -3.83 13.04
CA GLY A 1089 15.74 -4.86 14.06
C GLY A 1089 16.90 -5.82 14.31
N TRP A 1090 18.14 -5.47 13.94
CA TRP A 1090 19.31 -6.25 14.42
C TRP A 1090 19.41 -6.18 15.95
N ASP A 1091 19.44 -7.35 16.58
CA ASP A 1091 19.69 -7.50 18.02
C ASP A 1091 21.13 -7.10 18.42
N LYS A 1092 21.39 -7.06 19.72
CA LYS A 1092 22.66 -6.58 20.27
C LYS A 1092 23.78 -7.63 20.16
N GLU A 1093 23.41 -8.88 19.93
CA GLU A 1093 24.25 -10.06 19.87
C GLU A 1093 24.80 -10.31 18.45
N GLN A 1094 24.20 -9.70 17.42
CA GLN A 1094 24.63 -9.75 16.01
C GLN A 1094 26.14 -9.48 15.86
N PRO A 1095 26.95 -10.45 15.37
CA PRO A 1095 28.41 -10.31 15.30
C PRO A 1095 28.89 -9.10 14.48
N GLY A 1096 28.17 -8.77 13.41
CA GLY A 1096 28.42 -7.56 12.62
C GLY A 1096 28.22 -6.28 13.43
N LEU A 1097 27.15 -6.21 14.23
CA LEU A 1097 26.86 -5.04 15.08
C LEU A 1097 27.89 -4.88 16.19
N VAL A 1098 28.24 -5.98 16.89
CA VAL A 1098 29.27 -6.03 17.93
C VAL A 1098 30.62 -5.55 17.37
N GLY A 1099 31.05 -6.10 16.23
CA GLY A 1099 32.29 -5.70 15.55
C GLY A 1099 32.27 -4.25 15.08
N GLY A 1100 31.12 -3.78 14.59
CA GLY A 1100 30.95 -2.41 14.09
C GLY A 1100 31.00 -1.38 15.20
N VAL A 1101 30.36 -1.65 16.34
CA VAL A 1101 30.46 -0.80 17.54
C VAL A 1101 31.88 -0.78 18.09
N ALA A 1102 32.57 -1.92 18.14
CA ALA A 1102 33.98 -1.97 18.53
C ALA A 1102 34.88 -1.15 17.59
N TYR A 1103 34.61 -1.20 16.28
CA TYR A 1103 35.28 -0.38 15.26
C TYR A 1103 35.03 1.13 15.47
N LEU A 1104 33.78 1.56 15.67
CA LEU A 1104 33.44 2.97 15.94
C LEU A 1104 34.04 3.46 17.27
N SER A 1105 33.92 2.68 18.34
CA SER A 1105 34.50 2.99 19.66
C SER A 1105 36.04 3.07 19.61
N LYS A 1106 36.69 2.31 18.73
CA LYS A 1106 38.14 2.40 18.47
C LYS A 1106 38.52 3.62 17.63
N THR A 1107 37.72 3.96 16.62
CA THR A 1107 37.96 5.12 15.73
C THR A 1107 37.73 6.46 16.46
N GLY A 1108 36.70 6.55 17.29
CA GLY A 1108 36.35 7.75 18.06
C GLY A 1108 35.84 8.92 17.20
N PRO A 1109 35.55 10.10 17.81
CA PRO A 1109 35.02 11.26 17.09
C PRO A 1109 36.04 11.91 16.15
N SER A 1110 35.64 12.17 14.90
CA SER A 1110 36.46 12.84 13.88
C SER A 1110 36.53 14.35 14.11
N LYS A 1111 37.74 14.92 14.09
CA LYS A 1111 37.96 16.37 14.24
C LYS A 1111 37.47 17.21 13.06
N SER A 1112 37.26 16.62 11.89
CA SER A 1112 36.83 17.32 10.67
C SER A 1112 35.48 16.86 10.11
N ASP A 1113 34.94 15.72 10.56
CA ASP A 1113 33.74 15.13 9.95
C ASP A 1113 32.56 15.03 10.93
N ILE A 1114 31.80 16.13 11.02
CA ILE A 1114 30.58 16.20 11.83
C ILE A 1114 29.47 15.24 11.32
N TYR A 1115 29.44 14.93 10.02
CA TYR A 1115 28.45 14.02 9.44
C TYR A 1115 28.67 12.58 9.93
N TYR A 1116 29.91 12.10 9.90
CA TYR A 1116 30.29 10.85 10.55
C TYR A 1116 29.97 10.88 12.06
N ASN A 1117 30.30 11.97 12.76
CA ASN A 1117 30.07 12.05 14.20
C ASN A 1117 28.58 11.96 14.56
N TYR A 1118 27.70 12.60 13.80
CA TYR A 1118 26.24 12.55 14.02
C TYR A 1118 25.69 11.12 13.94
N TYR A 1119 26.05 10.37 12.89
CA TYR A 1119 25.62 8.97 12.74
C TYR A 1119 26.28 8.05 13.79
N ALA A 1120 27.58 8.19 14.04
CA ALA A 1120 28.28 7.36 15.03
C ALA A 1120 27.80 7.63 16.47
N THR A 1121 27.38 8.86 16.79
CA THR A 1121 26.78 9.20 18.08
C THR A 1121 25.45 8.48 18.28
N GLN A 1122 24.58 8.41 17.27
CA GLN A 1122 23.32 7.64 17.36
C GLN A 1122 23.57 6.14 17.58
N VAL A 1123 24.48 5.52 16.79
CA VAL A 1123 24.83 4.10 16.93
C VAL A 1123 25.32 3.79 18.36
N LEU A 1124 26.20 4.64 18.89
CA LEU A 1124 26.76 4.45 20.22
C LEU A 1124 25.77 4.80 21.34
N HIS A 1125 24.86 5.75 21.14
CA HIS A 1125 23.78 6.06 22.10
C HIS A 1125 22.81 4.87 22.23
N HIS A 1126 22.36 4.31 21.10
CA HIS A 1126 21.50 3.13 21.12
C HIS A 1126 22.20 1.92 21.76
N TRP A 1127 23.49 1.71 21.48
CA TRP A 1127 24.29 0.66 22.11
C TRP A 1127 24.43 0.84 23.64
N GLY A 1128 24.65 2.07 24.11
CA GLY A 1128 24.89 2.39 25.51
C GLY A 1128 26.26 1.92 26.03
N GLY A 1129 26.31 1.45 27.27
CA GLY A 1129 27.52 0.85 27.85
C GLY A 1129 28.67 1.82 28.10
N GLU A 1130 29.90 1.29 28.16
CA GLU A 1130 31.12 2.08 28.33
C GLU A 1130 31.54 2.75 27.01
N GLU A 1131 31.21 2.15 25.87
CA GLU A 1131 31.43 2.72 24.55
C GLU A 1131 30.69 4.06 24.39
N TRP A 1132 29.43 4.13 24.85
CA TRP A 1132 28.68 5.38 24.90
C TRP A 1132 29.33 6.41 25.81
N LYS A 1133 29.62 6.07 27.08
CA LYS A 1133 30.22 7.01 28.04
C LYS A 1133 31.52 7.61 27.51
N LYS A 1134 32.40 6.77 26.97
CA LYS A 1134 33.68 7.14 26.36
C LYS A 1134 33.50 8.08 25.15
N TRP A 1135 32.57 7.77 24.26
CA TRP A 1135 32.29 8.60 23.09
C TRP A 1135 31.67 9.95 23.48
N ASN A 1136 30.61 9.90 24.30
CA ASN A 1136 29.80 11.05 24.62
C ASN A 1136 30.59 12.12 25.40
N LEU A 1137 31.41 11.72 26.38
CA LEU A 1137 32.27 12.66 27.11
C LEU A 1137 33.14 13.49 26.15
N VAL A 1138 33.75 12.84 25.15
CA VAL A 1138 34.59 13.53 24.16
C VAL A 1138 33.76 14.38 23.20
N MET A 1139 32.60 13.89 22.73
CA MET A 1139 31.80 14.60 21.72
C MET A 1139 31.03 15.79 22.31
N ARG A 1140 30.34 15.59 23.45
CA ARG A 1140 29.60 16.63 24.19
C ARG A 1140 30.51 17.80 24.55
N ASP A 1141 31.62 17.51 25.23
CA ASP A 1141 32.51 18.57 25.74
C ASP A 1141 33.25 19.26 24.61
N ARG A 1142 33.56 18.57 23.51
CA ARG A 1142 34.08 19.22 22.30
C ARG A 1142 33.06 20.18 21.68
N LEU A 1143 31.79 19.78 21.52
CA LEU A 1143 30.80 20.67 20.89
C LEU A 1143 30.58 21.92 21.74
N ILE A 1144 30.42 21.79 23.06
CA ILE A 1144 30.37 22.93 23.99
C ILE A 1144 31.60 23.85 23.80
N ASN A 1145 32.81 23.30 23.87
CA ASN A 1145 34.07 24.07 23.79
C ASN A 1145 34.41 24.61 22.38
N THR A 1146 33.62 24.29 21.34
CA THR A 1146 33.84 24.77 19.95
C THR A 1146 32.69 25.60 19.41
N GLN A 1147 31.64 25.85 20.21
CA GLN A 1147 30.57 26.76 19.85
C GLN A 1147 31.11 28.20 19.81
N THR A 1148 30.77 28.95 18.76
CA THR A 1148 31.16 30.36 18.61
C THR A 1148 30.43 31.19 19.68
N GLN A 1149 31.17 31.99 20.45
CA GLN A 1149 30.61 32.76 21.58
C GLN A 1149 30.25 34.22 21.24
N GLU A 1150 30.84 34.79 20.19
CA GLU A 1150 30.79 36.24 19.92
C GLU A 1150 30.42 36.58 18.47
N GLY A 1151 29.95 37.82 18.27
CA GLY A 1151 29.59 38.39 16.97
C GLY A 1151 28.33 37.78 16.32
N PRO A 1152 28.08 38.05 15.03
CA PRO A 1152 26.89 37.54 14.30
C PRO A 1152 26.80 36.01 14.18
N ALA A 1153 27.82 35.28 14.65
CA ALA A 1153 27.88 33.83 14.68
C ALA A 1153 27.74 33.24 16.09
N ALA A 1154 27.53 34.05 17.14
CA ALA A 1154 27.32 33.56 18.50
C ALA A 1154 26.20 32.50 18.55
N GLY A 1155 26.47 31.35 19.17
CA GLY A 1155 25.59 30.18 19.20
C GLY A 1155 25.82 29.14 18.08
N SER A 1156 26.61 29.44 17.04
CA SER A 1156 26.83 28.53 15.90
C SER A 1156 28.18 27.82 15.90
N TRP A 1157 28.33 26.76 15.10
CA TRP A 1157 29.59 26.02 14.93
C TRP A 1157 30.25 26.32 13.58
N LYS A 1158 31.59 26.49 13.58
CA LYS A 1158 32.35 26.77 12.35
C LYS A 1158 32.57 25.48 11.55
N PRO A 1159 32.34 25.48 10.21
CA PRO A 1159 32.57 24.32 9.34
C PRO A 1159 33.95 23.67 9.50
N THR A 1160 33.98 22.36 9.72
CA THR A 1160 35.21 21.59 9.96
C THR A 1160 35.75 20.83 8.73
N GLY A 1161 35.05 20.89 7.59
CA GLY A 1161 35.56 20.52 6.27
C GLY A 1161 35.28 19.09 5.80
N GLY A 1162 34.54 18.29 6.58
CA GLY A 1162 34.11 16.93 6.23
C GLY A 1162 32.93 16.87 5.25
N HIS A 1163 32.23 15.73 5.22
CA HIS A 1163 31.14 15.48 4.27
C HIS A 1163 30.02 16.53 4.41
N GLY A 1164 29.64 17.19 3.31
CA GLY A 1164 28.65 18.27 3.26
C GLY A 1164 29.07 19.62 3.86
N SER A 1165 30.05 19.64 4.78
CA SER A 1165 30.47 20.81 5.57
C SER A 1165 30.84 22.03 4.72
N LYS A 1166 31.49 21.85 3.57
CA LYS A 1166 31.83 22.96 2.66
C LYS A 1166 30.61 23.55 1.94
N GLN A 1167 29.67 22.71 1.50
CA GLN A 1167 28.56 23.13 0.65
C GLN A 1167 27.36 23.64 1.46
N GLY A 1168 27.09 23.04 2.63
CA GLY A 1168 26.09 23.51 3.58
C GLY A 1168 26.59 24.59 4.55
N GLY A 1169 27.91 24.75 4.71
CA GLY A 1169 28.52 25.80 5.51
C GLY A 1169 28.10 25.79 6.98
N ARG A 1170 28.17 26.96 7.61
CA ARG A 1170 27.91 27.16 9.05
C ARG A 1170 26.52 26.70 9.50
N LEU A 1171 25.50 26.84 8.65
CA LEU A 1171 24.15 26.35 8.95
C LEU A 1171 24.13 24.82 9.09
N PHE A 1172 24.68 24.09 8.11
CA PHE A 1172 24.76 22.63 8.13
C PHE A 1172 25.57 22.09 9.33
N GLU A 1173 26.75 22.68 9.58
CA GLU A 1173 27.61 22.30 10.72
C GLU A 1173 26.90 22.55 12.06
N THR A 1174 26.15 23.65 12.17
CA THR A 1174 25.39 24.02 13.37
C THR A 1174 24.21 23.07 13.59
N CYS A 1175 23.40 22.78 12.57
CA CYS A 1175 22.27 21.86 12.73
C CYS A 1175 22.72 20.44 13.11
N LEU A 1176 23.78 19.91 12.48
CA LEU A 1176 24.31 18.59 12.89
C LEU A 1176 24.92 18.62 14.31
N SER A 1177 25.55 19.74 14.72
CA SER A 1177 26.08 19.89 16.08
C SER A 1177 24.97 19.92 17.13
N ILE A 1178 23.88 20.66 16.86
CA ILE A 1178 22.69 20.71 17.72
C ILE A 1178 22.05 19.30 17.81
N MET A 1179 21.73 18.66 16.68
CA MET A 1179 21.12 17.33 16.68
C MET A 1179 22.01 16.23 17.30
N THR A 1180 23.33 16.42 17.32
CA THR A 1180 24.27 15.55 18.06
C THR A 1180 24.17 15.73 19.58
N LEU A 1181 23.88 16.96 20.07
CA LEU A 1181 23.64 17.23 21.48
C LEU A 1181 22.22 16.87 21.95
N GLU A 1182 21.25 16.78 21.04
CA GLU A 1182 19.87 16.39 21.35
C GLU A 1182 19.68 14.86 21.50
N VAL A 1183 20.68 14.06 21.12
CA VAL A 1183 20.58 12.60 20.96
C VAL A 1183 19.97 11.88 22.17
N TYR A 1184 20.26 12.34 23.39
CA TYR A 1184 19.78 11.82 24.67
C TYR A 1184 18.24 11.69 24.74
N TYR A 1185 17.52 12.65 24.17
CA TYR A 1185 16.06 12.77 24.21
C TYR A 1185 15.40 12.66 22.84
N ARG A 1186 16.16 12.91 21.77
CA ARG A 1186 15.69 12.82 20.39
C ARG A 1186 15.49 11.38 19.92
N HIS A 1187 16.39 10.48 20.32
CA HIS A 1187 16.50 9.09 19.85
C HIS A 1187 16.62 8.13 21.04
N LEU A 1188 15.50 7.62 21.56
CA LEU A 1188 15.49 6.74 22.74
C LEU A 1188 16.35 5.47 22.51
N PRO A 1189 17.13 4.99 23.50
CA PRO A 1189 18.03 3.84 23.31
C PRO A 1189 17.29 2.51 23.05
N LEU A 1190 17.43 1.97 21.83
CA LEU A 1190 16.70 0.80 21.34
C LEU A 1190 16.84 -0.47 22.20
N TYR A 1191 18.01 -0.72 22.81
CA TYR A 1191 18.29 -1.94 23.57
C TYR A 1191 18.05 -1.81 25.10
N LYS A 1192 17.24 -0.84 25.53
CA LYS A 1192 16.82 -0.71 26.93
C LYS A 1192 15.36 -1.14 27.10
N ARG A 1193 15.03 -1.80 28.24
CA ARG A 1193 13.69 -2.31 28.59
C ARG A 1193 12.55 -1.28 28.62
N GLU A 1194 12.84 0.00 28.47
CA GLU A 1194 11.85 1.08 28.38
C GLU A 1194 11.49 1.48 26.94
N ALA A 1195 12.26 1.02 25.95
CA ALA A 1195 11.95 1.27 24.54
C ALA A 1195 10.86 0.31 24.06
N THR A 1196 9.72 0.85 23.65
CA THR A 1196 8.73 0.12 22.85
C THR A 1196 9.36 -0.22 21.50
N GLN A 1197 9.67 -1.49 21.28
CA GLN A 1197 10.07 -1.97 19.95
C GLN A 1197 8.89 -1.78 18.99
N VAL A 1198 9.19 -1.25 17.80
CA VAL A 1198 8.25 -1.18 16.68
C VAL A 1198 8.60 -2.33 15.73
N GLU A 1199 7.63 -3.15 15.37
CA GLU A 1199 7.79 -4.10 14.26
C GLU A 1199 7.81 -3.32 12.93
N PHE A 1200 8.83 -3.56 12.09
CA PHE A 1200 9.23 -2.65 11.00
C PHE A 1200 9.62 -3.38 9.69
#